data_AF-A0AAW0F182-F1
#
_entry.id   AF-A0AAW0F182-F1
#
_cell.length_a   1.000
_cell.length_b   1.000
_cell.length_c   1.000
_cell.angle_alpha   90.00
_cell.angle_beta   90.00
_cell.angle_gamma   90.00
#
_symmetry.space_group_name_H-M   'P 1'
#
loop_
_entity.id
_entity.type
_entity.pdbx_description
1 polymer ?
#
loop_
_entity_poly.entity_id
_entity_poly.type
_entity_poly.pdbx_seq_one_letter_code
_entity_poly.pdbx_strand_id
1 'polypeptide(L)'
;MARRTSKASTSAQATVVFGDVDCAPFQFADAEDARVFAEVEQSLVKLQSKPTVDALVTAQRALVGLARYPTVVGVVASRYPLLLSALTQCERGLGIARAASLSVSGMKWDVWCRNAWLTNACAIEDIGDQALATLGALPQQLRSIREGSDGAVMEVWSVLRLLSWALRSSAMGGSVAALLESCDELWQLVEAEVVQAGRHVSLQLVLLDLLSALALHVAVSGALHTRLVALVALLAPLPMPAHLLTAARLYFACAVVRQDGDAADAVAHAHARLREACDGIELRFNGVPPELRAAEWVAGVDVGPAIDVAAQLHRLIRGSSSSSGAATTAVAVDAKAVKAFTAKARELPVSVRAFCIHALPGNPLLWLHRALVQAQPVTAVIETLVDLVLDAAPAGTMDTHADATSNASVQPCLQQLWVGGMGVSLRGLLTRRDPAMTAAVVRLLRWIATRTPPKSVSRRALLSSPSVSLVADVLAGVAESAEVRSELQTKKAVRGVVEDACGLVCALTRDELTSVFTDSLVDTTSTLISAGTEHPLLLQHGLRALAHLAAAFPMAASMALDFDFVAQQCAEAAAPAAGVGALVVGSLDVMSAVVSQQPAAVTFEWIEILLAVLERLEGWRAAVPGLDVALWRCARRTVEASEDCHEYLLAGETQAALCGELKRTQHDEAHRRDVLSALLAIAACMSPVDAAAAHEAAHETLLCVPPSQWTLDMCSAALSFLAATCAPEETGAMDPSRSRRVAAAAAAVLNGAESSRVHLPASTIDTFVGLLAKRGDTAVTAVVSALFDLAGAAADEPADQPEASAGLRGAALPLLHRLLVACPAARTAATAEQAERLLATVAAAAPSHPGAPALLQAALCLVEDTCHSRPGAGDAVDDDAEAQRVWGTLTALAQGACERGAEEEAWRAVLGRVCATAHVVFLAGAAVPIAAEHDPRVRFVGTCSLPHPSIEESAALLQTVLHHDSARASLRRDYGDAYAAALHHLTDPAHHASGAVPLSLQRYLDEVK
;
A
#
# COMPACT_ATOMS: atom_id res chain seq x y z
N MET A 1 43.09 20.43 -16.48
CA MET A 1 43.97 20.67 -17.65
C MET A 1 43.47 19.79 -18.79
N ALA A 2 43.40 20.34 -20.02
CA ALA A 2 43.03 19.70 -21.30
C ALA A 2 41.62 19.10 -21.46
N ARG A 3 40.76 19.92 -22.11
CA ARG A 3 39.52 19.56 -22.80
C ARG A 3 39.72 18.40 -23.78
N ARG A 4 38.84 17.39 -23.72
CA ARG A 4 38.43 16.59 -24.88
C ARG A 4 36.93 16.82 -25.12
N THR A 5 36.67 17.66 -26.10
CA THR A 5 35.34 17.87 -26.70
C THR A 5 34.95 16.62 -27.50
N SER A 6 33.94 15.90 -27.03
CA SER A 6 33.18 14.95 -27.82
C SER A 6 31.88 15.64 -28.25
N LYS A 7 31.75 15.86 -29.56
CA LYS A 7 30.53 16.35 -30.22
C LYS A 7 29.43 15.31 -30.01
N ALA A 8 28.45 15.62 -29.17
CA ALA A 8 27.15 14.96 -29.17
C ALA A 8 26.12 15.85 -29.89
N SER A 9 25.54 15.25 -30.93
CA SER A 9 24.34 15.58 -31.70
C SER A 9 23.37 16.66 -31.19
N THR A 10 23.00 17.52 -32.15
CA THR A 10 21.67 18.09 -32.41
C THR A 10 20.48 17.52 -31.63
N SER A 11 19.76 18.41 -30.95
CA SER A 11 18.39 18.32 -30.43
C SER A 11 17.99 17.02 -29.73
N ALA A 12 18.23 16.94 -28.42
CA ALA A 12 17.39 16.11 -27.57
C ALA A 12 15.96 16.68 -27.62
N GLN A 13 15.09 16.07 -28.46
CA GLN A 13 13.66 16.30 -28.37
C GLN A 13 13.23 15.81 -26.98
N ALA A 14 12.86 16.73 -26.09
CA ALA A 14 12.33 16.40 -24.79
C ALA A 14 11.10 15.50 -24.99
N THR A 15 11.20 14.24 -24.60
CA THR A 15 10.05 13.34 -24.47
C THR A 15 9.06 13.99 -23.51
N VAL A 16 7.89 14.38 -24.02
CA VAL A 16 6.83 15.00 -23.22
C VAL A 16 6.18 13.90 -22.39
N VAL A 17 6.35 13.92 -21.07
CA VAL A 17 5.71 12.95 -20.15
C VAL A 17 4.55 13.66 -19.46
N PHE A 18 3.32 13.16 -19.62
CA PHE A 18 2.12 13.75 -19.01
C PHE A 18 1.86 13.25 -17.58
N GLY A 19 2.69 12.31 -17.10
CA GLY A 19 2.48 11.56 -15.86
C GLY A 19 1.30 10.62 -16.01
N ASP A 20 1.50 9.40 -16.53
CA ASP A 20 0.40 8.43 -16.61
C ASP A 20 0.23 7.78 -15.23
N VAL A 21 -0.93 7.99 -14.61
CA VAL A 21 -1.29 7.26 -13.38
C VAL A 21 -2.04 6.01 -13.82
N ASP A 22 -1.51 4.83 -13.46
CA ASP A 22 -2.12 3.54 -13.74
C ASP A 22 -3.49 3.45 -13.04
N CYS A 23 -4.52 3.93 -13.73
CA CYS A 23 -5.90 3.90 -13.28
C CYS A 23 -6.55 2.65 -13.87
N ALA A 24 -7.30 1.90 -13.05
CA ALA A 24 -8.16 0.84 -13.57
C ALA A 24 -9.04 1.38 -14.72
N PRO A 25 -9.32 0.58 -15.76
CA PRO A 25 -10.07 1.04 -16.93
C PRO A 25 -11.40 1.65 -16.50
N PHE A 26 -11.57 2.95 -16.74
CA PHE A 26 -12.77 3.67 -16.38
C PHE A 26 -13.86 3.38 -17.40
N GLN A 27 -14.99 2.85 -16.96
CA GLN A 27 -16.16 2.64 -17.81
C GLN A 27 -17.07 3.87 -17.74
N PHE A 28 -17.25 4.55 -18.87
CA PHE A 28 -18.26 5.60 -18.98
C PHE A 28 -19.64 4.96 -19.16
N ALA A 29 -20.62 5.48 -18.41
CA ALA A 29 -22.03 5.06 -18.57
C ALA A 29 -22.64 5.58 -19.89
N ASP A 30 -22.07 6.64 -20.46
CA ASP A 30 -22.49 7.24 -21.72
C ASP A 30 -21.47 6.93 -22.83
N ALA A 31 -21.98 6.44 -23.97
CA ALA A 31 -21.20 6.14 -25.15
C ALA A 31 -20.60 7.41 -25.80
N GLU A 32 -21.25 8.57 -25.63
CA GLU A 32 -20.71 9.84 -26.10
C GLU A 32 -19.48 10.27 -25.27
N ASP A 33 -19.56 10.18 -23.94
CA ASP A 33 -18.43 10.44 -23.04
C ASP A 33 -17.24 9.51 -23.35
N ALA A 34 -17.51 8.21 -23.60
CA ALA A 34 -16.48 7.25 -23.98
C ALA A 34 -15.78 7.61 -25.30
N ARG A 35 -16.55 8.04 -26.31
CA ARG A 35 -16.02 8.49 -27.61
C ARG A 35 -15.16 9.74 -27.45
N VAL A 36 -15.66 10.74 -26.73
CA VAL A 36 -14.94 12.00 -26.49
C VAL A 36 -13.66 11.76 -25.71
N PHE A 37 -13.67 10.88 -24.71
CA PHE A 37 -12.46 10.48 -24.00
C PHE A 37 -11.43 9.82 -24.94
N ALA A 38 -11.85 8.88 -25.78
CA ALA A 38 -10.97 8.20 -26.72
C ALA A 38 -10.34 9.17 -27.75
N GLU A 39 -11.11 10.16 -28.23
CA GLU A 39 -10.60 11.21 -29.15
C GLU A 39 -9.53 12.10 -28.48
N VAL A 40 -9.73 12.45 -27.20
CA VAL A 40 -8.73 13.19 -26.40
C VAL A 40 -7.50 12.34 -26.15
N GLU A 41 -7.67 11.09 -25.69
CA GLU A 41 -6.58 10.15 -25.43
C GLU A 41 -5.73 9.93 -26.68
N GLN A 42 -6.35 9.69 -27.83
CA GLN A 42 -5.65 9.53 -29.10
C GLN A 42 -4.84 10.79 -29.48
N SER A 43 -5.40 11.97 -29.22
CA SER A 43 -4.72 13.24 -29.48
C SER A 43 -3.51 13.45 -28.58
N LEU A 44 -3.61 13.07 -27.30
CA LEU A 44 -2.51 13.14 -26.33
C LEU A 44 -1.42 12.11 -26.64
N VAL A 45 -1.77 10.86 -26.92
CA VAL A 45 -0.82 9.80 -27.32
C VAL A 45 -0.08 10.19 -28.60
N LYS A 46 -0.78 10.81 -29.57
CA LYS A 46 -0.14 11.34 -30.79
C LYS A 46 0.84 12.48 -30.49
N LEU A 47 0.52 13.37 -29.55
CA LEU A 47 1.43 14.44 -29.13
C LEU A 47 2.67 13.91 -28.40
N GLN A 48 2.49 12.92 -27.53
CA GLN A 48 3.57 12.22 -26.82
C GLN A 48 4.54 11.52 -27.77
N SER A 49 3.99 10.77 -28.73
CA SER A 49 4.79 10.01 -29.70
C SER A 49 5.43 10.87 -30.78
N LYS A 50 4.80 12.01 -31.16
CA LYS A 50 5.30 12.92 -32.20
C LYS A 50 5.00 14.39 -31.88
N PRO A 51 5.82 15.07 -31.06
CA PRO A 51 5.59 16.47 -30.67
C PRO A 51 5.79 17.40 -31.87
N THR A 52 4.67 17.89 -32.42
CA THR A 52 4.61 18.85 -33.54
C THR A 52 3.62 19.96 -33.21
N VAL A 53 3.77 21.13 -33.84
CA VAL A 53 2.84 22.25 -33.67
C VAL A 53 1.39 21.83 -33.97
N ASP A 54 1.17 21.05 -35.03
CA ASP A 54 -0.17 20.57 -35.40
C ASP A 54 -0.75 19.58 -34.37
N ALA A 55 0.06 18.66 -33.83
CA ALA A 55 -0.37 17.74 -32.78
C ALA A 55 -0.71 18.49 -31.48
N LEU A 56 0.08 19.50 -31.14
CA LEU A 56 -0.14 20.33 -29.96
C LEU A 56 -1.45 21.12 -30.08
N VAL A 57 -1.66 21.79 -31.20
CA VAL A 57 -2.90 22.53 -31.48
C VAL A 57 -4.11 21.60 -31.50
N THR A 58 -3.97 20.38 -32.01
CA THR A 58 -5.05 19.38 -32.01
C THR A 58 -5.41 18.94 -30.59
N ALA A 59 -4.40 18.62 -29.76
CA ALA A 59 -4.60 18.27 -28.35
C ALA A 59 -5.25 19.43 -27.56
N GLN A 60 -4.80 20.67 -27.78
CA GLN A 60 -5.37 21.86 -27.13
C GLN A 60 -6.84 22.07 -27.51
N ARG A 61 -7.20 21.95 -28.80
CA ARG A 61 -8.60 22.04 -29.23
C ARG A 61 -9.46 20.95 -28.63
N ALA A 62 -8.94 19.72 -28.54
CA ALA A 62 -9.65 18.61 -27.91
C ALA A 62 -9.93 18.88 -26.43
N LEU A 63 -8.96 19.43 -25.69
CA LEU A 63 -9.13 19.83 -24.29
C LEU A 63 -10.13 20.97 -24.11
N VAL A 64 -10.14 21.98 -24.99
CA VAL A 64 -11.15 23.05 -24.97
C VAL A 64 -12.56 22.48 -25.21
N GLY A 65 -12.68 21.47 -26.08
CA GLY A 65 -13.94 20.75 -26.34
C GLY A 65 -14.54 20.07 -25.11
N LEU A 66 -13.73 19.77 -24.08
CA LEU A 66 -14.17 19.11 -22.85
C LEU A 66 -15.05 19.99 -21.95
N ALA A 67 -15.20 21.29 -22.22
CA ALA A 67 -16.07 22.18 -21.46
C ALA A 67 -17.51 21.61 -21.26
N ARG A 68 -17.99 20.83 -22.24
CA ARG A 68 -19.32 20.21 -22.22
C ARG A 68 -19.38 18.84 -21.53
N TYR A 69 -18.23 18.23 -21.22
CA TYR A 69 -18.12 16.83 -20.78
C TYR A 69 -17.43 16.72 -19.40
N PRO A 70 -18.11 17.07 -18.29
CA PRO A 70 -17.50 17.13 -16.96
C PRO A 70 -16.96 15.77 -16.46
N THR A 71 -17.61 14.67 -16.84
CA THR A 71 -17.15 13.31 -16.50
C THR A 71 -15.80 13.03 -17.17
N VAL A 72 -15.68 13.35 -18.45
CA VAL A 72 -14.44 13.18 -19.23
C VAL A 72 -13.33 14.08 -18.69
N VAL A 73 -13.64 15.34 -18.34
CA VAL A 73 -12.69 16.25 -17.65
C VAL A 73 -12.14 15.59 -16.38
N GLY A 74 -13.01 14.99 -15.56
CA GLY A 74 -12.60 14.30 -14.33
C GLY A 74 -11.67 13.12 -14.58
N VAL A 75 -11.96 12.30 -15.59
CA VAL A 75 -11.13 11.14 -15.95
C VAL A 75 -9.79 11.56 -16.54
N VAL A 76 -9.78 12.55 -17.45
CA VAL A 76 -8.54 13.09 -18.05
C VAL A 76 -7.67 13.74 -16.98
N ALA A 77 -8.24 14.53 -16.06
CA ALA A 77 -7.52 15.14 -14.94
C ALA A 77 -6.91 14.07 -14.00
N SER A 78 -7.61 12.96 -13.83
CA SER A 78 -7.17 11.85 -12.99
C SER A 78 -6.02 11.07 -13.61
N ARG A 79 -6.07 10.88 -14.93
CA ARG A 79 -5.09 10.09 -15.69
C ARG A 79 -3.86 10.87 -16.10
N TYR A 80 -4.01 12.15 -16.42
CA TYR A 80 -2.94 13.07 -16.84
C TYR A 80 -2.89 14.32 -15.96
N PRO A 81 -2.52 14.18 -14.67
CA PRO A 81 -2.54 15.28 -13.70
C PRO A 81 -1.54 16.41 -13.96
N LEU A 82 -0.49 16.17 -14.77
CA LEU A 82 0.52 17.17 -15.16
C LEU A 82 0.34 17.66 -16.61
N LEU A 83 -0.82 17.39 -17.20
CA LEU A 83 -1.03 17.61 -18.63
C LEU A 83 -0.76 19.06 -19.05
N LEU A 84 -1.13 20.03 -18.23
CA LEU A 84 -1.13 21.44 -18.63
C LEU A 84 0.27 22.06 -18.61
N SER A 85 1.05 21.82 -17.55
CA SER A 85 2.49 22.16 -17.53
C SER A 85 3.25 21.46 -18.64
N ALA A 86 3.00 20.18 -18.88
CA ALA A 86 3.66 19.43 -19.95
C ALA A 86 3.33 20.00 -21.34
N LEU A 87 2.08 20.42 -21.59
CA LEU A 87 1.71 21.13 -22.82
C LEU A 87 2.41 22.48 -22.93
N THR A 88 2.49 23.24 -21.84
CA THR A 88 3.20 24.53 -21.79
C THR A 88 4.70 24.37 -22.03
N GLN A 89 5.32 23.30 -21.51
CA GLN A 89 6.72 22.97 -21.77
C GLN A 89 6.93 22.54 -23.22
N CYS A 90 5.98 21.79 -23.79
CA CYS A 90 5.98 21.41 -25.20
C CYS A 90 5.90 22.65 -26.13
N GLU A 91 5.04 23.63 -25.81
CA GLU A 91 4.96 24.92 -26.53
C GLU A 91 6.33 25.64 -26.56
N ARG A 92 6.99 25.72 -25.39
CA ARG A 92 8.31 26.34 -25.26
C ARG A 92 9.36 25.57 -26.06
N GLY A 93 9.35 24.24 -25.99
CA GLY A 93 10.27 23.36 -26.71
C GLY A 93 10.14 23.45 -28.23
N LEU A 94 8.93 23.74 -28.72
CA LEU A 94 8.63 23.93 -30.15
C LEU A 94 8.91 25.35 -30.66
N GLY A 95 9.37 26.26 -29.80
CA GLY A 95 9.75 27.63 -30.21
C GLY A 95 8.57 28.49 -30.66
N ILE A 96 7.35 28.16 -30.23
CA ILE A 96 6.14 28.92 -30.58
C ILE A 96 6.20 30.26 -29.82
N ALA A 97 6.39 31.36 -30.54
CA ALA A 97 6.50 32.71 -29.96
C ALA A 97 5.17 33.18 -29.36
N ARG A 98 4.89 32.86 -28.08
CA ARG A 98 3.70 33.29 -27.31
C ARG A 98 2.41 33.33 -28.16
N ALA A 99 2.21 32.35 -29.03
CA ALA A 99 0.97 32.26 -29.78
C ALA A 99 -0.11 31.84 -28.79
N ALA A 100 -1.01 32.78 -28.48
CA ALA A 100 -2.18 32.64 -27.60
C ALA A 100 -2.02 31.52 -26.56
N SER A 101 -1.46 31.87 -25.39
CA SER A 101 -1.43 31.00 -24.20
C SER A 101 -2.67 30.13 -24.18
N LEU A 102 -2.51 28.80 -24.12
CA LEU A 102 -3.57 27.79 -23.98
C LEU A 102 -4.85 28.47 -23.50
N SER A 103 -5.82 28.67 -24.41
CA SER A 103 -7.08 29.34 -24.06
C SER A 103 -7.91 28.35 -23.26
N VAL A 104 -7.51 28.14 -22.00
CA VAL A 104 -8.19 27.33 -21.00
C VAL A 104 -9.42 28.03 -20.42
N SER A 105 -9.74 29.19 -21.00
CA SER A 105 -11.05 29.80 -21.02
C SER A 105 -12.16 28.77 -21.25
N GLY A 106 -13.08 28.63 -20.29
CA GLY A 106 -14.25 27.74 -20.41
C GLY A 106 -14.03 26.28 -19.97
N MET A 107 -12.81 25.92 -19.56
CA MET A 107 -12.56 24.62 -18.94
C MET A 107 -13.22 24.56 -17.56
N LYS A 108 -13.82 23.41 -17.18
CA LYS A 108 -14.43 23.21 -15.86
C LYS A 108 -13.35 23.01 -14.78
N TRP A 109 -12.61 24.07 -14.48
CA TRP A 109 -11.46 24.07 -13.58
C TRP A 109 -11.76 23.57 -12.18
N ASP A 110 -12.96 23.82 -11.66
CA ASP A 110 -13.34 23.28 -10.35
C ASP A 110 -13.35 21.73 -10.36
N VAL A 111 -13.83 21.12 -11.45
CA VAL A 111 -13.83 19.66 -11.64
C VAL A 111 -12.41 19.17 -11.90
N TRP A 112 -11.63 19.88 -12.71
CA TRP A 112 -10.24 19.52 -12.98
C TRP A 112 -9.38 19.59 -11.71
N CYS A 113 -9.32 20.75 -11.05
CA CYS A 113 -8.54 20.96 -9.83
C CYS A 113 -8.98 20.01 -8.72
N ARG A 114 -10.29 19.80 -8.52
CA ARG A 114 -10.77 18.83 -7.53
C ARG A 114 -10.33 17.41 -7.88
N ASN A 115 -10.52 16.95 -9.12
CA ASN A 115 -10.16 15.56 -9.46
C ASN A 115 -8.65 15.36 -9.51
N ALA A 116 -7.88 16.29 -10.09
CA ALA A 116 -6.43 16.27 -10.08
C ALA A 116 -5.89 16.26 -8.65
N TRP A 117 -6.43 17.09 -7.75
CA TRP A 117 -6.09 17.09 -6.33
C TRP A 117 -6.46 15.78 -5.61
N LEU A 118 -7.61 15.17 -5.95
CA LEU A 118 -8.04 13.89 -5.37
C LEU A 118 -7.21 12.70 -5.87
N THR A 119 -6.55 12.82 -7.02
CA THR A 119 -5.91 11.70 -7.71
C THR A 119 -4.39 11.76 -7.71
N ASN A 120 -3.77 12.94 -7.72
CA ASN A 120 -2.31 13.06 -7.76
C ASN A 120 -1.79 14.26 -6.96
N ALA A 121 -0.79 13.99 -6.13
CA ALA A 121 -0.10 14.98 -5.31
C ALA A 121 0.70 16.03 -6.11
N CYS A 122 1.33 15.64 -7.21
CA CYS A 122 2.13 16.51 -8.07
C CYS A 122 1.29 17.54 -8.85
N ALA A 123 -0.04 17.34 -8.95
CA ALA A 123 -0.94 18.26 -9.63
C ALA A 123 -1.07 19.63 -8.95
N ILE A 124 -0.69 19.74 -7.66
CA ILE A 124 -0.82 20.99 -6.90
C ILE A 124 0.17 22.07 -7.38
N GLU A 125 1.37 21.68 -7.78
CA GLU A 125 2.33 22.61 -8.38
C GLU A 125 1.85 23.04 -9.77
N ASP A 126 1.31 22.11 -10.56
CA ASP A 126 0.70 22.40 -11.87
C ASP A 126 -0.48 23.38 -11.75
N ILE A 127 -1.34 23.21 -10.73
CA ILE A 127 -2.42 24.16 -10.40
C ILE A 127 -1.85 25.55 -10.09
N GLY A 128 -0.73 25.63 -9.36
CA GLY A 128 -0.05 26.89 -9.03
C GLY A 128 0.56 27.58 -10.25
N ASP A 129 1.27 26.83 -11.09
CA ASP A 129 1.89 27.34 -12.32
C ASP A 129 0.84 27.80 -13.32
N GLN A 130 -0.26 27.04 -13.46
CA GLN A 130 -1.37 27.41 -14.32
C GLN A 130 -2.10 28.65 -13.80
N ALA A 131 -2.29 28.76 -12.49
CA ALA A 131 -2.83 29.98 -11.87
C ALA A 131 -1.95 31.19 -12.22
N LEU A 132 -0.63 31.09 -12.05
CA LEU A 132 0.32 32.16 -12.41
C LEU A 132 0.25 32.52 -13.90
N ALA A 133 0.14 31.53 -14.79
CA ALA A 133 0.04 31.76 -16.23
C ALA A 133 -1.26 32.50 -16.62
N THR A 134 -2.38 32.21 -15.95
CA THR A 134 -3.68 32.85 -16.25
C THR A 134 -3.80 34.29 -15.73
N LEU A 135 -3.03 34.68 -14.71
CA LEU A 135 -3.10 36.02 -14.11
C LEU A 135 -2.81 37.15 -15.12
N GLY A 136 -1.99 36.91 -16.14
CA GLY A 136 -1.67 37.92 -17.16
C GLY A 136 -2.86 38.36 -18.01
N ALA A 137 -3.84 37.48 -18.23
CA ALA A 137 -5.04 37.75 -19.03
C ALA A 137 -6.27 38.13 -18.18
N LEU A 138 -6.19 37.93 -16.86
CA LEU A 138 -7.30 38.13 -15.93
C LEU A 138 -7.94 39.54 -16.00
N PRO A 139 -7.20 40.67 -16.05
CA PRO A 139 -7.81 41.99 -16.12
C PRO A 139 -8.73 42.17 -17.34
N GLN A 140 -8.32 41.65 -18.49
CA GLN A 140 -9.11 41.73 -19.73
C GLN A 140 -10.36 40.86 -19.65
N GLN A 141 -10.25 39.64 -19.08
CA GLN A 141 -11.38 38.74 -18.88
C GLN A 141 -12.41 39.33 -17.91
N LEU A 142 -11.98 39.95 -16.81
CA LEU A 142 -12.87 40.60 -15.83
C LEU A 142 -13.66 41.77 -16.45
N ARG A 143 -13.04 42.54 -17.35
CA ARG A 143 -13.73 43.63 -18.07
C ARG A 143 -14.84 43.09 -18.98
N SER A 144 -14.63 41.92 -19.61
CA SER A 144 -15.60 41.31 -20.54
C SER A 144 -16.93 40.90 -19.87
N ILE A 145 -16.95 40.68 -18.54
CA ILE A 145 -18.19 40.45 -17.79
C ILE A 145 -19.13 41.65 -17.89
N ARG A 146 -18.58 42.87 -17.88
CA ARG A 146 -19.37 44.12 -17.97
C ARG A 146 -20.05 44.28 -19.33
N GLU A 147 -19.56 43.57 -20.34
CA GLU A 147 -20.09 43.60 -21.71
C GLU A 147 -21.25 42.60 -21.92
N GLY A 148 -21.56 41.76 -20.93
CA GLY A 148 -22.88 41.14 -20.79
C GLY A 148 -23.13 39.82 -21.53
N SER A 149 -22.12 38.98 -21.77
CA SER A 149 -22.33 37.63 -22.31
C SER A 149 -22.23 36.55 -21.22
N ASP A 150 -23.22 35.64 -21.14
CA ASP A 150 -23.22 34.52 -20.17
C ASP A 150 -22.00 33.59 -20.34
N GLY A 151 -21.44 33.51 -21.55
CA GLY A 151 -20.22 32.76 -21.84
C GLY A 151 -18.98 33.34 -21.13
N ALA A 152 -18.83 34.66 -21.10
CA ALA A 152 -17.73 35.33 -20.40
C ALA A 152 -17.80 35.14 -18.87
N VAL A 153 -19.03 35.08 -18.31
CA VAL A 153 -19.24 34.84 -16.87
C VAL A 153 -18.77 33.44 -16.46
N MET A 154 -19.11 32.42 -17.25
CA MET A 154 -18.70 31.03 -16.99
C MET A 154 -17.19 30.83 -17.12
N GLU A 155 -16.57 31.53 -18.07
CA GLU A 155 -15.13 31.54 -18.27
C GLU A 155 -14.39 32.12 -17.06
N VAL A 156 -14.78 33.32 -16.64
CA VAL A 156 -14.17 33.99 -15.47
C VAL A 156 -14.43 33.20 -14.20
N TRP A 157 -15.62 32.63 -14.00
CA TRP A 157 -15.88 31.75 -12.86
C TRP A 157 -14.81 30.65 -12.76
N SER A 158 -14.54 29.98 -13.87
CA SER A 158 -13.61 28.87 -13.89
C SER A 158 -12.17 29.31 -13.56
N VAL A 159 -11.74 30.47 -14.07
CA VAL A 159 -10.43 31.07 -13.73
C VAL A 159 -10.34 31.46 -12.25
N LEU A 160 -11.36 32.13 -11.70
CA LEU A 160 -11.39 32.51 -10.28
C LEU A 160 -11.36 31.28 -9.35
N ARG A 161 -11.99 30.18 -9.75
CA ARG A 161 -11.91 28.89 -9.03
C ARG A 161 -10.51 28.30 -9.04
N LEU A 162 -9.84 28.29 -10.19
CA LEU A 162 -8.44 27.86 -10.30
C LEU A 162 -7.55 28.66 -9.35
N LEU A 163 -7.69 29.99 -9.34
CA LEU A 163 -6.95 30.88 -8.43
C LEU A 163 -7.23 30.56 -6.96
N SER A 164 -8.50 30.33 -6.61
CA SER A 164 -8.91 29.94 -5.26
C SER A 164 -8.27 28.61 -4.82
N TRP A 165 -8.24 27.61 -5.72
CA TRP A 165 -7.55 26.33 -5.47
C TRP A 165 -6.04 26.51 -5.31
N ALA A 166 -5.39 27.28 -6.17
CA ALA A 166 -3.96 27.56 -6.08
C ALA A 166 -3.58 28.23 -4.74
N LEU A 167 -4.39 29.20 -4.29
CA LEU A 167 -4.20 29.86 -2.99
C LEU A 167 -4.30 28.90 -1.80
N ARG A 168 -5.08 27.82 -1.88
CA ARG A 168 -5.29 26.87 -0.77
C ARG A 168 -4.32 25.70 -0.74
N SER A 169 -3.85 25.30 -1.92
CA SER A 169 -3.14 24.04 -2.09
C SER A 169 -1.69 24.26 -2.48
N SER A 170 -1.37 25.28 -3.27
CA SER A 170 -0.07 25.43 -3.90
C SER A 170 0.96 26.17 -3.06
N ALA A 171 2.22 25.76 -3.20
CA ALA A 171 3.39 26.51 -2.74
C ALA A 171 3.45 27.94 -3.33
N MET A 172 2.89 28.14 -4.53
CA MET A 172 2.86 29.44 -5.23
C MET A 172 1.73 30.37 -4.75
N GLY A 173 0.91 29.95 -3.78
CA GLY A 173 -0.24 30.71 -3.29
C GLY A 173 0.11 32.14 -2.87
N GLY A 174 1.25 32.36 -2.20
CA GLY A 174 1.68 33.71 -1.81
C GLY A 174 1.96 34.62 -3.00
N SER A 175 2.58 34.11 -4.06
CA SER A 175 2.83 34.87 -5.30
C SER A 175 1.52 35.20 -6.03
N VAL A 176 0.59 34.24 -6.09
CA VAL A 176 -0.75 34.45 -6.65
C VAL A 176 -1.50 35.52 -5.85
N ALA A 177 -1.44 35.48 -4.51
CA ALA A 177 -2.08 36.46 -3.64
C ALA A 177 -1.54 37.88 -3.86
N ALA A 178 -0.21 38.04 -3.94
CA ALA A 178 0.44 39.33 -4.18
C ALA A 178 0.04 39.96 -5.53
N LEU A 179 -0.12 39.13 -6.58
CA LEU A 179 -0.56 39.61 -7.89
C LEU A 179 -2.05 39.98 -7.89
N LEU A 180 -2.91 39.18 -7.25
CA LEU A 180 -4.35 39.48 -7.13
C LEU A 180 -4.63 40.74 -6.30
N GLU A 181 -3.82 41.00 -5.28
CA GLU A 181 -3.86 42.23 -4.52
C GLU A 181 -3.75 43.47 -5.44
N SER A 182 -2.88 43.42 -6.45
CA SER A 182 -2.64 44.51 -7.40
C SER A 182 -3.64 44.59 -8.58
N CYS A 183 -4.60 43.66 -8.68
CA CYS A 183 -5.53 43.60 -9.80
C CYS A 183 -6.79 44.47 -9.55
N ASP A 184 -6.77 45.74 -9.95
CA ASP A 184 -7.88 46.66 -9.68
C ASP A 184 -9.23 46.19 -10.26
N GLU A 185 -9.24 45.55 -11.44
CA GLU A 185 -10.45 45.00 -12.04
C GLU A 185 -11.15 43.97 -11.16
N LEU A 186 -10.38 43.15 -10.43
CA LEU A 186 -10.93 42.15 -9.50
C LEU A 186 -11.64 42.84 -8.36
N TRP A 187 -11.02 43.85 -7.76
CA TRP A 187 -11.58 44.58 -6.62
C TRP A 187 -12.80 45.41 -7.03
N GLN A 188 -12.80 45.98 -8.23
CA GLN A 188 -14.01 46.62 -8.78
C GLN A 188 -15.13 45.60 -9.02
N LEU A 189 -14.81 44.36 -9.41
CA LEU A 189 -15.82 43.30 -9.56
C LEU A 189 -16.36 42.84 -8.21
N VAL A 190 -15.50 42.71 -7.18
CA VAL A 190 -15.92 42.43 -5.79
C VAL A 190 -16.86 43.51 -5.28
N GLU A 191 -16.55 44.78 -5.53
CA GLU A 191 -17.42 45.90 -5.15
C GLU A 191 -18.80 45.80 -5.85
N ALA A 192 -18.80 45.62 -7.17
CA ALA A 192 -20.03 45.60 -7.96
C ALA A 192 -20.92 44.38 -7.69
N GLU A 193 -20.34 43.18 -7.56
CA GLU A 193 -21.10 41.94 -7.42
C GLU A 193 -21.34 41.57 -5.95
N VAL A 194 -20.35 41.71 -5.08
CA VAL A 194 -20.44 41.24 -3.68
C VAL A 194 -20.92 42.35 -2.75
N VAL A 195 -20.26 43.51 -2.74
CA VAL A 195 -20.59 44.60 -1.79
C VAL A 195 -21.94 45.24 -2.15
N GLN A 196 -22.17 45.50 -3.43
CA GLN A 196 -23.41 46.11 -3.94
C GLN A 196 -24.52 45.08 -4.22
N ALA A 197 -24.30 43.80 -3.90
CA ALA A 197 -25.23 42.69 -4.15
C ALA A 197 -25.74 42.67 -5.61
N GLY A 198 -24.79 42.50 -6.54
CA GLY A 198 -25.03 42.51 -7.99
C GLY A 198 -25.96 41.40 -8.47
N ARG A 199 -26.12 41.30 -9.80
CA ARG A 199 -27.14 40.44 -10.41
C ARG A 199 -26.78 38.95 -10.39
N HIS A 200 -25.50 38.60 -10.24
CA HIS A 200 -25.00 37.24 -10.47
C HIS A 200 -24.68 36.51 -9.16
N VAL A 201 -25.67 35.82 -8.59
CA VAL A 201 -25.52 35.05 -7.32
C VAL A 201 -24.40 34.01 -7.39
N SER A 202 -24.24 33.32 -8.52
CA SER A 202 -23.17 32.34 -8.72
C SER A 202 -21.77 32.97 -8.67
N LEU A 203 -21.60 34.14 -9.29
CA LEU A 203 -20.34 34.89 -9.27
C LEU A 203 -20.01 35.43 -7.88
N GLN A 204 -21.03 35.89 -7.13
CA GLN A 204 -20.87 36.29 -5.73
C GLN A 204 -20.28 35.15 -4.89
N LEU A 205 -20.83 33.94 -5.00
CA LEU A 205 -20.34 32.79 -4.23
C LEU A 205 -18.88 32.44 -4.56
N VAL A 206 -18.47 32.59 -5.82
CA VAL A 206 -17.10 32.33 -6.28
C VAL A 206 -16.13 33.40 -5.76
N LEU A 207 -16.55 34.67 -5.78
CA LEU A 207 -15.75 35.76 -5.25
C LEU A 207 -15.61 35.66 -3.73
N LEU A 208 -16.66 35.27 -3.00
CA LEU A 208 -16.60 35.00 -1.56
C LEU A 208 -15.66 33.83 -1.23
N ASP A 209 -15.66 32.78 -2.06
CA ASP A 209 -14.73 31.66 -1.97
C ASP A 209 -13.28 32.12 -2.19
N LEU A 210 -13.03 32.89 -3.24
CA LEU A 210 -11.71 33.46 -3.55
C LEU A 210 -11.21 34.39 -2.44
N LEU A 211 -12.06 35.27 -1.91
CA LEU A 211 -11.74 36.14 -0.78
C LEU A 211 -11.35 35.32 0.46
N SER A 212 -12.09 34.24 0.74
CA SER A 212 -11.73 33.30 1.82
C SER A 212 -10.38 32.62 1.57
N ALA A 213 -10.01 32.33 0.32
CA ALA A 213 -8.71 31.77 -0.04
C ALA A 213 -7.57 32.80 0.07
N LEU A 214 -7.80 34.03 -0.37
CA LEU A 214 -6.86 35.16 -0.22
C LEU A 214 -6.56 35.47 1.25
N ALA A 215 -7.56 35.30 2.11
CA ALA A 215 -7.43 35.47 3.55
C ALA A 215 -6.30 34.62 4.17
N LEU A 216 -6.00 33.45 3.58
CA LEU A 216 -4.92 32.55 4.03
C LEU A 216 -3.53 33.20 3.93
N HIS A 217 -3.39 34.25 3.10
CA HIS A 217 -2.12 34.91 2.77
C HIS A 217 -2.01 36.33 3.33
N VAL A 218 -2.92 36.75 4.20
CA VAL A 218 -2.97 38.12 4.76
C VAL A 218 -1.69 38.49 5.52
N ALA A 219 -0.99 37.52 6.11
CA ALA A 219 0.28 37.76 6.79
C ALA A 219 1.42 38.17 5.84
N VAL A 220 1.27 37.98 4.53
CA VAL A 220 2.29 38.28 3.51
C VAL A 220 2.22 39.74 3.04
N SER A 221 1.08 40.43 3.22
CA SER A 221 0.89 41.81 2.73
C SER A 221 -0.02 42.66 3.60
N GLY A 222 0.48 43.85 3.98
CA GLY A 222 -0.29 44.85 4.73
C GLY A 222 -1.39 45.55 3.90
N ALA A 223 -1.22 45.68 2.59
CA ALA A 223 -2.24 46.29 1.73
C ALA A 223 -3.38 45.30 1.44
N LEU A 224 -3.08 44.02 1.26
CA LEU A 224 -4.09 42.96 1.25
C LEU A 224 -4.88 42.91 2.56
N HIS A 225 -4.17 42.98 3.70
CA HIS A 225 -4.78 43.06 5.02
C HIS A 225 -5.78 44.21 5.12
N THR A 226 -5.36 45.43 4.76
CA THR A 226 -6.20 46.63 4.84
C THR A 226 -7.47 46.48 4.00
N ARG A 227 -7.35 45.96 2.77
CA ARG A 227 -8.50 45.73 1.87
C ARG A 227 -9.47 44.70 2.46
N LEU A 228 -8.96 43.57 2.97
CA LEU A 228 -9.82 42.50 3.49
C LEU A 228 -10.49 42.89 4.82
N VAL A 229 -9.83 43.68 5.69
CA VAL A 229 -10.48 44.24 6.90
C VAL A 229 -11.63 45.17 6.56
N ALA A 230 -11.44 46.07 5.60
CA ALA A 230 -12.50 46.97 5.15
C ALA A 230 -13.71 46.18 4.64
N LEU A 231 -13.47 45.10 3.89
CA LEU A 231 -14.53 44.22 3.40
C LEU A 231 -15.32 43.54 4.52
N VAL A 232 -14.72 43.20 5.67
CA VAL A 232 -15.48 42.63 6.81
C VAL A 232 -16.63 43.54 7.21
N ALA A 233 -16.37 44.84 7.37
CA ALA A 233 -17.36 45.81 7.81
C ALA A 233 -18.49 46.03 6.77
N LEU A 234 -18.17 45.82 5.48
CA LEU A 234 -19.10 45.93 4.36
C LEU A 234 -19.94 44.66 4.16
N LEU A 235 -19.37 43.48 4.38
CA LEU A 235 -20.03 42.19 4.21
C LEU A 235 -20.92 41.80 5.38
N ALA A 236 -20.51 42.11 6.62
CA ALA A 236 -21.26 41.77 7.83
C ALA A 236 -22.74 42.21 7.83
N PRO A 237 -23.12 43.41 7.37
CA PRO A 237 -24.53 43.84 7.35
C PRO A 237 -25.37 43.25 6.20
N LEU A 238 -24.77 42.53 5.25
CA LEU A 238 -25.49 42.00 4.09
C LEU A 238 -26.40 40.81 4.47
N PRO A 239 -27.57 40.67 3.81
CA PRO A 239 -28.61 39.76 4.26
C PRO A 239 -28.34 38.27 3.97
N MET A 240 -27.40 37.92 3.08
CA MET A 240 -27.12 36.50 2.79
C MET A 240 -26.16 35.90 3.83
N PRO A 241 -26.46 34.72 4.41
CA PRO A 241 -25.60 34.04 5.37
C PRO A 241 -24.15 33.80 4.89
N ALA A 242 -23.95 33.61 3.58
CA ALA A 242 -22.61 33.43 2.99
C ALA A 242 -21.73 34.69 3.12
N HIS A 243 -22.30 35.89 3.05
CA HIS A 243 -21.56 37.15 3.25
C HIS A 243 -21.06 37.26 4.68
N LEU A 244 -21.92 36.94 5.65
CA LEU A 244 -21.55 36.97 7.06
C LEU A 244 -20.51 35.90 7.41
N LEU A 245 -20.66 34.68 6.90
CA LEU A 245 -19.67 33.61 7.08
C LEU A 245 -18.31 34.02 6.51
N THR A 246 -18.31 34.66 5.34
CA THR A 246 -17.08 35.16 4.71
C THR A 246 -16.51 36.34 5.50
N ALA A 247 -17.34 37.28 5.96
CA ALA A 247 -16.93 38.38 6.83
C ALA A 247 -16.27 37.87 8.12
N ALA A 248 -16.82 36.83 8.74
CA ALA A 248 -16.24 36.18 9.90
C ALA A 248 -14.87 35.55 9.58
N ARG A 249 -14.76 34.81 8.47
CA ARG A 249 -13.49 34.23 8.00
C ARG A 249 -12.42 35.28 7.74
N LEU A 250 -12.77 36.35 7.01
CA LEU A 250 -11.88 37.48 6.73
C LEU A 250 -11.46 38.19 8.03
N TYR A 251 -12.40 38.47 8.92
CA TYR A 251 -12.12 39.09 10.21
C TYR A 251 -11.09 38.30 10.99
N PHE A 252 -11.29 36.98 11.12
CA PHE A 252 -10.35 36.15 11.87
C PHE A 252 -9.00 36.03 11.18
N ALA A 253 -8.95 35.99 9.84
CA ALA A 253 -7.70 36.00 9.10
C ALA A 253 -6.95 37.35 9.17
N CYS A 254 -7.65 38.46 9.36
CA CYS A 254 -7.04 39.79 9.48
C CYS A 254 -6.69 40.16 10.92
N ALA A 255 -7.47 39.74 11.91
CA ALA A 255 -7.15 39.90 13.33
C ALA A 255 -5.86 39.17 13.74
N VAL A 256 -5.34 38.35 12.83
CA VAL A 256 -4.10 37.58 12.92
C VAL A 256 -2.84 38.45 12.67
N VAL A 257 -2.89 39.55 11.93
CA VAL A 257 -1.66 40.33 11.70
C VAL A 257 -1.41 41.24 12.90
N ARG A 258 -0.19 41.27 13.48
CA ARG A 258 0.19 42.26 14.50
C ARG A 258 0.21 43.65 13.88
N GLN A 259 -0.39 44.63 14.55
CA GLN A 259 -0.57 45.98 14.00
C GLN A 259 -0.09 47.07 14.95
N ASP A 260 0.42 48.14 14.34
CA ASP A 260 0.69 49.44 14.97
C ASP A 260 -0.40 50.45 14.53
N GLY A 261 -0.88 51.30 15.44
CA GLY A 261 -1.72 52.48 15.12
C GLY A 261 -3.04 52.19 14.40
N ASP A 262 -3.36 52.99 13.37
CA ASP A 262 -4.64 53.08 12.64
C ASP A 262 -5.22 51.74 12.15
N ALA A 263 -4.36 50.76 11.90
CA ALA A 263 -4.81 49.45 11.42
C ALA A 263 -5.52 48.65 12.53
N ALA A 264 -5.17 48.88 13.80
CA ALA A 264 -5.84 48.29 14.96
C ALA A 264 -7.26 48.85 15.15
N ASP A 265 -7.46 50.15 14.87
CA ASP A 265 -8.77 50.80 14.92
C ASP A 265 -9.70 50.27 13.82
N ALA A 266 -9.17 50.02 12.61
CA ALA A 266 -9.92 49.40 11.52
C ALA A 266 -10.37 47.97 11.86
N VAL A 267 -9.51 47.16 12.50
CA VAL A 267 -9.85 45.81 12.97
C VAL A 267 -10.89 45.86 14.10
N ALA A 268 -10.77 46.81 15.02
CA ALA A 268 -11.75 47.02 16.09
C ALA A 268 -13.12 47.44 15.53
N HIS A 269 -13.14 48.32 14.52
CA HIS A 269 -14.36 48.72 13.83
C HIS A 269 -15.01 47.55 13.08
N ALA A 270 -14.24 46.78 12.31
CA ALA A 270 -14.70 45.57 11.65
C ALA A 270 -15.28 44.54 12.64
N HIS A 271 -14.65 44.41 13.81
CA HIS A 271 -15.15 43.55 14.87
C HIS A 271 -16.50 44.01 15.44
N ALA A 272 -16.65 45.31 15.70
CA ALA A 272 -17.89 45.87 16.20
C ALA A 272 -19.06 45.60 15.23
N ARG A 273 -18.83 45.82 13.94
CA ARG A 273 -19.81 45.55 12.87
C ARG A 273 -20.18 44.07 12.75
N LEU A 274 -19.19 43.18 12.84
CA LEU A 274 -19.43 41.75 12.84
C LEU A 274 -20.25 41.32 14.07
N ARG A 275 -19.94 41.86 15.25
CA ARG A 275 -20.68 41.57 16.48
C ARG A 275 -22.14 42.04 16.39
N GLU A 276 -22.37 43.28 15.95
CA GLU A 276 -23.72 43.82 15.72
C GLU A 276 -24.55 42.93 14.77
N ALA A 277 -23.94 42.46 13.68
CA ALA A 277 -24.59 41.58 12.71
C ALA A 277 -24.90 40.19 13.31
N CYS A 278 -23.95 39.59 14.04
CA CYS A 278 -24.15 38.30 14.69
C CYS A 278 -25.23 38.38 15.76
N ASP A 279 -25.23 39.39 16.63
CA ASP A 279 -26.24 39.58 17.67
C ASP A 279 -27.64 39.76 17.04
N GLY A 280 -27.73 40.54 15.96
CA GLY A 280 -28.98 40.73 15.21
C GLY A 280 -29.51 39.46 14.53
N ILE A 281 -28.66 38.49 14.23
CA ILE A 281 -29.03 37.21 13.59
C ILE A 281 -29.30 36.14 14.65
N GLU A 282 -28.54 36.07 15.74
CA GLU A 282 -28.82 35.20 16.89
C GLU A 282 -30.21 35.47 17.49
N LEU A 283 -30.60 36.75 17.57
CA LEU A 283 -31.94 37.20 17.96
C LEU A 283 -33.04 36.74 16.98
N ARG A 284 -32.74 36.63 15.68
CA ARG A 284 -33.69 36.19 14.65
C ARG A 284 -33.81 34.67 14.54
N PHE A 285 -32.79 33.92 14.93
CA PHE A 285 -32.68 32.47 14.69
C PHE A 285 -32.50 31.63 15.98
N ASN A 286 -33.12 32.04 17.09
CA ASN A 286 -33.19 31.29 18.35
C ASN A 286 -31.82 30.86 18.93
N GLY A 287 -30.79 31.69 18.79
CA GLY A 287 -29.47 31.43 19.38
C GLY A 287 -28.67 30.30 18.71
N VAL A 288 -28.96 29.99 17.44
CA VAL A 288 -28.10 29.18 16.57
C VAL A 288 -27.09 30.12 15.88
N PRO A 289 -25.77 29.85 15.97
CA PRO A 289 -24.74 30.62 15.29
C PRO A 289 -24.99 30.75 13.78
N PRO A 290 -24.80 31.94 13.19
CA PRO A 290 -25.05 32.19 11.78
C PRO A 290 -24.26 31.27 10.82
N GLU A 291 -23.04 30.89 11.20
CA GLU A 291 -22.14 30.03 10.42
C GLU A 291 -22.67 28.58 10.35
N LEU A 292 -23.31 28.10 11.41
CA LEU A 292 -23.96 26.79 11.45
C LEU A 292 -25.23 26.74 10.60
N ARG A 293 -25.95 27.87 10.52
CA ARG A 293 -27.09 28.04 9.59
C ARG A 293 -26.66 28.10 8.12
N ALA A 294 -25.52 28.72 7.83
CA ALA A 294 -24.96 28.69 6.48
C ALA A 294 -24.60 27.25 6.05
N ALA A 295 -24.13 26.41 6.98
CA ALA A 295 -23.88 25.00 6.70
C ALA A 295 -25.16 24.18 6.42
N GLU A 296 -26.27 24.50 7.10
CA GLU A 296 -27.60 23.92 6.83
C GLU A 296 -28.09 24.17 5.39
N TRP A 297 -27.84 25.37 4.88
CA TRP A 297 -28.20 25.73 3.50
C TRP A 297 -27.38 24.98 2.45
N VAL A 298 -26.13 24.65 2.76
CA VAL A 298 -25.23 23.92 1.86
C VAL A 298 -25.48 22.41 1.91
N ALA A 299 -25.87 21.88 3.08
CA ALA A 299 -25.98 20.45 3.33
C ALA A 299 -27.42 19.90 3.38
N GLY A 300 -28.45 20.75 3.41
CA GLY A 300 -29.87 20.36 3.41
C GLY A 300 -30.49 20.16 4.81
N VAL A 301 -31.76 19.75 4.83
CA VAL A 301 -32.61 19.67 6.05
C VAL A 301 -32.20 18.54 7.00
N ASP A 302 -31.51 17.52 6.50
CA ASP A 302 -31.14 16.30 7.26
C ASP A 302 -30.07 16.53 8.35
N VAL A 303 -29.55 17.75 8.48
CA VAL A 303 -28.41 18.09 9.34
C VAL A 303 -28.81 18.80 10.65
N GLY A 304 -30.11 19.06 10.87
CA GLY A 304 -30.63 19.76 12.06
C GLY A 304 -30.09 19.28 13.41
N PRO A 305 -30.07 17.96 13.72
CA PRO A 305 -29.51 17.45 14.97
C PRO A 305 -28.01 17.71 15.14
N ALA A 306 -27.24 17.67 14.05
CA ALA A 306 -25.80 17.97 14.09
C ALA A 306 -25.54 19.47 14.27
N ILE A 307 -26.42 20.34 13.78
CA ILE A 307 -26.40 21.79 13.98
C ILE A 307 -26.65 22.14 15.45
N ASP A 308 -27.59 21.49 16.12
CA ASP A 308 -27.87 21.74 17.54
C ASP A 308 -26.70 21.33 18.44
N VAL A 309 -26.09 20.17 18.17
CA VAL A 309 -24.89 19.70 18.86
C VAL A 309 -23.70 20.62 18.61
N ALA A 310 -23.51 21.07 17.37
CA ALA A 310 -22.49 22.06 17.03
C ALA A 310 -22.74 23.39 17.76
N ALA A 311 -23.98 23.87 17.82
CA ALA A 311 -24.33 25.10 18.53
C ALA A 311 -24.03 25.00 20.04
N GLN A 312 -24.24 23.84 20.66
CA GLN A 312 -23.86 23.59 22.06
C GLN A 312 -22.34 23.61 22.25
N LEU A 313 -21.58 22.95 21.37
CA LEU A 313 -20.12 22.99 21.40
C LEU A 313 -19.56 24.40 21.17
N HIS A 314 -20.18 25.19 20.29
CA HIS A 314 -19.82 26.58 20.04
C HIS A 314 -19.97 27.43 21.31
N ARG A 315 -21.04 27.23 22.09
CA ARG A 315 -21.28 27.95 23.34
C ARG A 315 -20.22 27.65 24.41
N LEU A 316 -19.60 26.46 24.42
CA LEU A 316 -18.52 26.14 25.36
C LEU A 316 -17.26 26.98 25.13
N ILE A 317 -16.95 27.27 23.86
CA ILE A 317 -15.81 28.13 23.46
C ILE A 317 -16.10 29.60 23.79
N ARG A 318 -17.37 30.05 23.70
CA ARG A 318 -17.77 31.44 23.96
C ARG A 318 -18.05 31.74 25.44
N GLY A 319 -18.67 30.80 26.15
CA GLY A 319 -19.16 30.95 27.52
C GLY A 319 -18.10 30.90 28.62
N SER A 320 -16.86 30.52 28.30
CA SER A 320 -15.73 30.55 29.24
C SER A 320 -15.10 31.95 29.37
N SER A 321 -15.57 32.93 28.58
CA SER A 321 -15.02 34.30 28.49
C SER A 321 -15.79 35.34 29.32
N SER A 322 -16.85 34.94 30.06
CA SER A 322 -17.82 35.88 30.64
C SER A 322 -17.52 36.33 32.07
N SER A 323 -16.35 36.03 32.64
CA SER A 323 -16.06 36.33 34.07
C SER A 323 -15.16 37.55 34.34
N SER A 324 -14.79 38.37 33.35
CA SER A 324 -14.22 39.69 33.63
C SER A 324 -14.71 40.76 32.65
N GLY A 325 -15.38 41.78 33.20
CA GLY A 325 -15.98 42.89 32.46
C GLY A 325 -14.99 43.91 31.91
N ALA A 326 -13.88 43.47 31.31
CA ALA A 326 -12.95 44.35 30.61
C ALA A 326 -13.10 44.19 29.08
N ALA A 327 -13.59 45.25 28.45
CA ALA A 327 -13.75 45.40 27.01
C ALA A 327 -12.39 45.56 26.28
N THR A 328 -11.49 44.58 26.41
CA THR A 328 -10.21 44.56 25.69
C THR A 328 -10.13 43.35 24.75
N THR A 329 -10.20 43.67 23.45
CA THR A 329 -9.47 43.05 22.33
C THR A 329 -9.24 41.54 22.35
N ALA A 330 -9.90 40.87 21.42
CA ALA A 330 -9.84 39.44 21.09
C ALA A 330 -10.46 38.51 22.15
N VAL A 331 -11.44 37.70 21.73
CA VAL A 331 -11.82 36.48 22.43
C VAL A 331 -10.58 35.58 22.44
N ALA A 332 -9.75 35.72 23.47
CA ALA A 332 -8.58 34.88 23.67
C ALA A 332 -9.09 33.45 23.86
N VAL A 333 -8.82 32.59 22.88
CA VAL A 333 -9.11 31.17 22.99
C VAL A 333 -8.14 30.61 24.03
N ASP A 334 -8.62 30.44 25.25
CA ASP A 334 -7.86 29.80 26.32
C ASP A 334 -7.72 28.30 26.02
N ALA A 335 -6.51 27.76 26.19
CA ALA A 335 -6.21 26.33 26.09
C ALA A 335 -7.17 25.48 26.95
N LYS A 336 -7.67 26.01 28.07
CA LYS A 336 -8.66 25.32 28.91
C LYS A 336 -10.01 25.15 28.21
N ALA A 337 -10.49 26.17 27.48
CA ALA A 337 -11.73 26.11 26.72
C ALA A 337 -11.61 25.13 25.53
N VAL A 338 -10.46 25.12 24.86
CA VAL A 338 -10.15 24.17 23.78
C VAL A 338 -10.14 22.73 24.30
N LYS A 339 -9.51 22.48 25.45
CA LYS A 339 -9.50 21.15 26.09
C LYS A 339 -10.90 20.70 26.51
N ALA A 340 -11.72 21.59 27.06
CA ALA A 340 -13.11 21.28 27.44
C ALA A 340 -13.98 20.95 26.20
N PHE A 341 -13.82 21.72 25.12
CA PHE A 341 -14.44 21.43 23.83
C PHE A 341 -14.00 20.06 23.31
N THR A 342 -12.70 19.76 23.35
CA THR A 342 -12.14 18.48 22.87
C THR A 342 -12.70 17.30 23.63
N ALA A 343 -12.74 17.38 24.97
CA ALA A 343 -13.31 16.34 25.81
C ALA A 343 -14.79 16.08 25.45
N LYS A 344 -15.58 17.14 25.26
CA LYS A 344 -17.01 17.00 24.93
C LYS A 344 -17.24 16.52 23.50
N ALA A 345 -16.44 16.96 22.54
CA ALA A 345 -16.56 16.55 21.15
C ALA A 345 -16.16 15.08 20.92
N ARG A 346 -15.27 14.51 21.76
CA ARG A 346 -14.93 13.07 21.75
C ARG A 346 -16.10 12.16 22.10
N GLU A 347 -17.10 12.66 22.82
CA GLU A 347 -18.31 11.89 23.16
C GLU A 347 -19.26 11.75 21.96
N LEU A 348 -18.98 12.43 20.83
CA LEU A 348 -19.86 12.48 19.66
C LEU A 348 -19.49 11.45 18.58
N PRO A 349 -20.47 10.96 17.79
CA PRO A 349 -20.20 10.15 16.60
C PRO A 349 -19.26 10.87 15.61
N VAL A 350 -18.43 10.11 14.90
CA VAL A 350 -17.41 10.67 13.97
C VAL A 350 -18.02 11.58 12.91
N SER A 351 -19.19 11.23 12.37
CA SER A 351 -19.91 12.06 11.39
C SER A 351 -20.33 13.42 11.94
N VAL A 352 -20.69 13.49 13.23
CA VAL A 352 -21.04 14.73 13.91
C VAL A 352 -19.78 15.53 14.25
N ARG A 353 -18.67 14.87 14.64
CA ARG A 353 -17.36 15.51 14.79
C ARG A 353 -16.91 16.18 13.49
N ALA A 354 -17.02 15.46 12.36
CA ALA A 354 -16.71 15.93 11.00
C ALA A 354 -17.47 17.21 10.64
N PHE A 355 -18.79 17.18 10.88
CA PHE A 355 -19.67 18.32 10.65
C PHE A 355 -19.27 19.52 11.53
N CYS A 356 -19.03 19.30 12.82
CA CYS A 356 -18.60 20.35 13.76
C CYS A 356 -17.27 20.99 13.33
N ILE A 357 -16.29 20.19 12.89
CA ILE A 357 -14.99 20.69 12.40
C ILE A 357 -15.16 21.62 11.20
N HIS A 358 -16.09 21.32 10.30
CA HIS A 358 -16.34 22.11 9.08
C HIS A 358 -17.24 23.33 9.33
N ALA A 359 -18.31 23.16 10.09
CA ALA A 359 -19.43 24.10 10.17
C ALA A 359 -19.28 25.14 11.30
N LEU A 360 -18.44 24.88 12.31
CA LEU A 360 -18.31 25.79 13.44
C LEU A 360 -17.58 27.10 13.05
N PRO A 361 -17.94 28.24 13.67
CA PRO A 361 -17.13 29.47 13.67
C PRO A 361 -15.72 29.28 14.28
N GLY A 362 -15.44 28.08 14.81
CA GLY A 362 -14.16 27.58 15.30
C GLY A 362 -13.63 26.45 14.44
N ASN A 363 -13.68 26.61 13.10
CA ASN A 363 -12.97 25.72 12.19
C ASN A 363 -11.50 25.61 12.68
N PRO A 364 -10.98 24.40 12.91
CA PRO A 364 -9.61 24.20 13.34
C PRO A 364 -8.57 24.87 12.44
N LEU A 365 -8.86 25.08 11.16
CA LEU A 365 -8.06 25.91 10.27
C LEU A 365 -7.97 27.35 10.77
N LEU A 366 -9.10 27.95 11.18
CA LEU A 366 -9.12 29.29 11.76
C LEU A 366 -8.31 29.34 13.06
N TRP A 367 -8.30 28.27 13.87
CA TRP A 367 -7.44 28.18 15.05
C TRP A 367 -5.95 28.03 14.69
N LEU A 368 -5.61 27.23 13.67
CA LEU A 368 -4.25 27.15 13.12
C LEU A 368 -3.79 28.51 12.58
N HIS A 369 -4.68 29.27 11.95
CA HIS A 369 -4.38 30.63 11.50
C HIS A 369 -4.16 31.59 12.67
N ARG A 370 -4.96 31.52 13.75
CA ARG A 370 -4.70 32.28 14.99
C ARG A 370 -3.35 31.93 15.62
N ALA A 371 -2.98 30.66 15.56
CA ALA A 371 -1.70 30.17 16.05
C ALA A 371 -0.48 30.70 15.28
N LEU A 372 -0.63 31.15 14.03
CA LEU A 372 0.44 31.83 13.27
C LEU A 372 0.91 33.15 13.93
N VAL A 373 0.19 33.62 14.96
CA VAL A 373 0.30 34.98 15.50
C VAL A 373 0.61 34.95 16.97
N GLN A 374 -0.17 34.18 17.72
CA GLN A 374 -0.06 34.05 19.17
C GLN A 374 0.50 32.66 19.48
N ALA A 375 1.64 32.61 20.16
CA ALA A 375 2.31 31.35 20.45
C ALA A 375 1.57 30.44 21.45
N GLN A 376 0.61 30.99 22.21
CA GLN A 376 0.16 30.37 23.46
C GLN A 376 -0.91 29.25 23.37
N PRO A 377 -1.73 29.09 22.29
CA PRO A 377 -2.60 27.90 22.19
C PRO A 377 -2.27 26.93 21.02
N VAL A 378 -1.18 27.13 20.26
CA VAL A 378 -0.87 26.33 19.03
C VAL A 378 -0.85 24.82 19.32
N THR A 379 -0.13 24.40 20.36
CA THR A 379 0.01 22.99 20.72
C THR A 379 -1.33 22.37 21.09
N ALA A 380 -2.16 23.08 21.88
CA ALA A 380 -3.48 22.59 22.28
C ALA A 380 -4.44 22.48 21.09
N VAL A 381 -4.38 23.41 20.14
CA VAL A 381 -5.18 23.37 18.89
C VAL A 381 -4.77 22.19 18.03
N ILE A 382 -3.47 21.95 17.88
CA ILE A 382 -2.96 20.82 17.08
C ILE A 382 -3.26 19.49 17.77
N GLU A 383 -3.12 19.39 19.09
CA GLU A 383 -3.52 18.21 19.87
C GLU A 383 -5.02 17.94 19.71
N THR A 384 -5.86 18.98 19.71
CA THR A 384 -7.31 18.86 19.46
C THR A 384 -7.61 18.31 18.06
N LEU A 385 -6.87 18.75 17.05
CA LEU A 385 -6.97 18.22 15.69
C LEU A 385 -6.62 16.74 15.63
N VAL A 386 -5.51 16.35 16.26
CA VAL A 386 -5.10 14.94 16.37
C VAL A 386 -6.18 14.12 17.08
N ASP A 387 -6.71 14.65 18.18
CA ASP A 387 -7.68 13.96 19.05
C ASP A 387 -9.08 13.81 18.44
N LEU A 388 -9.58 14.84 17.75
CA LEU A 388 -10.93 14.86 17.19
C LEU A 388 -11.01 14.32 15.76
N VAL A 389 -9.98 14.57 14.96
CA VAL A 389 -9.94 14.16 13.55
C VAL A 389 -9.36 12.75 13.41
N LEU A 390 -8.28 12.44 14.12
CA LEU A 390 -7.52 11.20 13.90
C LEU A 390 -7.84 10.09 14.92
N ASP A 391 -8.67 10.41 15.92
CA ASP A 391 -9.09 9.49 17.00
C ASP A 391 -7.88 8.81 17.66
N ALA A 392 -6.84 9.61 17.93
CA ALA A 392 -5.62 9.12 18.54
C ALA A 392 -5.85 8.91 20.05
N ALA A 393 -5.58 7.69 20.53
CA ALA A 393 -5.43 7.45 21.96
C ALA A 393 -4.21 8.24 22.48
N PRO A 394 -4.22 8.74 23.73
CA PRO A 394 -3.07 9.43 24.29
C PRO A 394 -1.85 8.52 24.24
N ALA A 395 -0.75 9.07 23.73
CA ALA A 395 0.49 8.39 23.36
C ALA A 395 1.00 7.40 24.44
N GLY A 396 0.59 6.13 24.31
CA GLY A 396 1.38 4.99 24.73
C GLY A 396 2.31 4.61 23.59
N THR A 397 3.55 4.25 23.92
CA THR A 397 4.60 3.75 23.03
C THR A 397 4.07 2.72 22.03
N MET A 398 3.63 3.17 20.86
CA MET A 398 3.20 2.31 19.76
C MET A 398 4.41 1.98 18.91
N ASP A 399 5.11 0.92 19.28
CA ASP A 399 6.26 0.37 18.56
C ASP A 399 5.87 -0.70 17.53
N THR A 400 4.59 -0.99 17.36
CA THR A 400 4.11 -2.01 16.42
C THR A 400 3.41 -1.39 15.22
N HIS A 401 3.65 -1.97 14.05
CA HIS A 401 2.82 -1.86 12.85
C HIS A 401 1.40 -2.35 13.17
N ALA A 402 0.68 -1.64 14.03
CA ALA A 402 -0.72 -1.90 14.30
C ALA A 402 -1.44 -1.75 12.98
N ASP A 403 -1.97 -2.87 12.49
CA ASP A 403 -2.79 -2.93 11.29
C ASP A 403 -3.70 -1.72 11.27
N ALA A 404 -3.48 -0.87 10.26
CA ALA A 404 -4.26 0.31 10.00
C ALA A 404 -5.68 -0.16 9.66
N THR A 405 -6.47 -0.47 10.69
CA THR A 405 -7.91 -0.60 10.61
C THR A 405 -8.39 0.76 10.12
N SER A 406 -8.60 0.82 8.80
CA SER A 406 -8.97 2.01 8.06
C SER A 406 -10.23 2.59 8.70
N ASN A 407 -10.07 3.63 9.53
CA ASN A 407 -11.17 4.46 9.95
C ASN A 407 -11.63 5.27 8.73
N ALA A 408 -12.43 4.64 7.86
CA ALA A 408 -13.02 5.25 6.67
C ALA A 408 -13.77 6.55 7.01
N SER A 409 -14.21 6.69 8.26
CA SER A 409 -14.86 7.86 8.83
C SER A 409 -13.98 9.11 9.01
N VAL A 410 -12.64 8.98 9.02
CA VAL A 410 -11.67 10.09 9.21
C VAL A 410 -11.36 10.82 7.89
N GLN A 411 -11.48 10.12 6.76
CA GLN A 411 -11.12 10.63 5.43
C GLN A 411 -11.91 11.87 5.01
N PRO A 412 -13.25 11.96 5.18
CA PRO A 412 -14.00 13.15 4.78
C PRO A 412 -13.60 14.40 5.58
N CYS A 413 -13.31 14.24 6.88
CA CYS A 413 -12.87 15.34 7.75
C CYS A 413 -11.55 15.93 7.27
N LEU A 414 -10.55 15.06 7.06
CA LEU A 414 -9.23 15.46 6.58
C LEU A 414 -9.32 16.08 5.20
N GLN A 415 -10.09 15.48 4.28
CA GLN A 415 -10.30 16.02 2.95
C GLN A 415 -10.84 17.46 3.00
N GLN A 416 -11.85 17.74 3.85
CA GLN A 416 -12.39 19.09 3.99
C GLN A 416 -11.39 20.08 4.60
N LEU A 417 -10.57 19.64 5.57
CA LEU A 417 -9.50 20.48 6.13
C LEU A 417 -8.44 20.82 5.07
N TRP A 418 -8.05 19.85 4.25
CA TRP A 418 -7.10 20.08 3.16
C TRP A 418 -7.66 21.04 2.10
N VAL A 419 -8.92 20.84 1.65
CA VAL A 419 -9.61 21.77 0.74
C VAL A 419 -9.70 23.18 1.34
N GLY A 420 -9.88 23.28 2.65
CA GLY A 420 -9.94 24.56 3.35
C GLY A 420 -8.59 25.29 3.49
N GLY A 421 -7.47 24.68 3.09
CA GLY A 421 -6.15 25.30 3.11
C GLY A 421 -5.22 24.87 4.25
N MET A 422 -5.47 23.72 4.91
CA MET A 422 -4.63 23.22 6.02
C MET A 422 -3.14 23.21 5.69
N GLY A 423 -2.77 22.76 4.48
CA GLY A 423 -1.36 22.66 4.07
C GLY A 423 -0.63 23.99 4.09
N VAL A 424 -1.29 25.07 3.65
CA VAL A 424 -0.73 26.43 3.67
C VAL A 424 -0.59 26.94 5.11
N SER A 425 -1.60 26.71 5.96
CA SER A 425 -1.55 27.11 7.37
C SER A 425 -0.41 26.39 8.12
N LEU A 426 -0.26 25.08 7.91
CA LEU A 426 0.80 24.28 8.52
C LEU A 426 2.18 24.70 8.02
N ARG A 427 2.33 24.99 6.72
CA ARG A 427 3.57 25.55 6.15
C ARG A 427 3.93 26.89 6.81
N GLY A 428 2.95 27.78 6.99
CA GLY A 428 3.17 29.04 7.69
C GLY A 428 3.70 28.83 9.11
N LEU A 429 3.18 27.84 9.83
CA LEU A 429 3.62 27.53 11.21
C LEU A 429 5.05 26.98 11.24
N LEU A 430 5.40 26.08 10.32
CA LEU A 430 6.76 25.54 10.19
C LEU A 430 7.78 26.63 9.84
N THR A 431 7.39 27.61 9.00
CA THR A 431 8.26 28.70 8.57
C THR A 431 8.69 29.62 9.73
N ARG A 432 7.91 29.68 10.83
CA ARG A 432 8.27 30.47 12.02
C ARG A 432 9.48 29.91 12.78
N ARG A 433 9.82 28.63 12.55
CA ARG A 433 10.93 27.92 13.22
C ARG A 433 10.85 27.92 14.75
N ASP A 434 9.67 28.11 15.34
CA ASP A 434 9.47 27.91 16.78
C ASP A 434 9.49 26.40 17.10
N PRO A 435 10.38 25.90 17.97
CA PRO A 435 10.53 24.47 18.17
C PRO A 435 9.27 23.76 18.70
N ALA A 436 8.47 24.41 19.55
CA ALA A 436 7.29 23.79 20.13
C ALA A 436 6.15 23.70 19.11
N MET A 437 5.95 24.75 18.32
CA MET A 437 4.99 24.74 17.21
C MET A 437 5.41 23.75 16.13
N THR A 438 6.68 23.75 15.77
CA THR A 438 7.25 22.86 14.75
C THR A 438 7.04 21.41 15.16
N ALA A 439 7.36 21.04 16.40
CA ALA A 439 7.15 19.68 16.89
C ALA A 439 5.66 19.27 16.82
N ALA A 440 4.76 20.15 17.23
CA ALA A 440 3.32 19.88 17.15
C ALA A 440 2.85 19.68 15.69
N VAL A 441 3.28 20.53 14.76
CA VAL A 441 2.93 20.39 13.33
C VAL A 441 3.48 19.10 12.74
N VAL A 442 4.76 18.80 12.94
CA VAL A 442 5.38 17.57 12.43
C VAL A 442 4.69 16.34 13.03
N ARG A 443 4.34 16.39 14.31
CA ARG A 443 3.55 15.33 14.96
C ARG A 443 2.19 15.14 14.29
N LEU A 444 1.46 16.22 13.99
CA LEU A 444 0.19 16.12 13.26
C LEU A 444 0.38 15.49 11.89
N LEU A 445 1.42 15.90 11.13
CA LEU A 445 1.74 15.31 9.83
C LEU A 445 2.04 13.80 9.97
N ARG A 446 2.83 13.41 10.99
CA ARG A 446 3.09 12.00 11.32
C ARG A 446 1.79 11.26 11.61
N TRP A 447 0.90 11.80 12.44
CA TRP A 447 -0.36 11.13 12.76
C TRP A 447 -1.29 11.00 11.57
N ILE A 448 -1.36 12.03 10.69
CA ILE A 448 -2.11 11.93 9.45
C ILE A 448 -1.50 10.82 8.59
N ALA A 449 -0.17 10.76 8.48
CA ALA A 449 0.51 9.69 7.75
C ALA A 449 0.12 8.31 8.32
N THR A 450 0.33 8.06 9.61
CA THR A 450 0.08 6.73 10.21
C THR A 450 -1.39 6.29 10.17
N ARG A 451 -2.35 7.23 10.18
CA ARG A 451 -3.79 6.93 10.20
C ARG A 451 -4.47 6.96 8.82
N THR A 452 -3.74 7.30 7.76
CA THR A 452 -4.28 7.32 6.39
C THR A 452 -3.68 6.19 5.55
N PRO A 453 -4.50 5.36 4.87
CA PRO A 453 -3.98 4.32 3.99
C PRO A 453 -3.12 4.91 2.85
N PRO A 454 -2.03 4.25 2.41
CA PRO A 454 -1.13 4.73 1.34
C PRO A 454 -1.86 5.19 0.07
N LYS A 455 -2.94 4.50 -0.30
CA LYS A 455 -3.72 4.78 -1.53
C LYS A 455 -4.92 5.73 -1.31
N SER A 456 -5.08 6.30 -0.11
CA SER A 456 -6.22 7.17 0.21
C SER A 456 -6.04 8.60 -0.31
N VAL A 457 -7.15 9.30 -0.52
CA VAL A 457 -7.17 10.71 -0.93
C VAL A 457 -6.44 11.59 0.09
N SER A 458 -6.70 11.39 1.39
CA SER A 458 -6.06 12.21 2.43
C SER A 458 -4.56 11.97 2.53
N ARG A 459 -4.11 10.74 2.19
CA ARG A 459 -2.68 10.42 2.10
C ARG A 459 -2.01 11.16 0.95
N ARG A 460 -2.61 11.12 -0.24
CA ARG A 460 -2.11 11.90 -1.39
C ARG A 460 -2.09 13.40 -1.09
N ALA A 461 -3.14 13.92 -0.46
CA ALA A 461 -3.20 15.32 -0.02
C ALA A 461 -2.07 15.68 0.97
N LEU A 462 -1.73 14.78 1.89
CA LEU A 462 -0.59 14.96 2.80
C LEU A 462 0.73 15.04 2.01
N LEU A 463 1.01 14.07 1.15
CA LEU A 463 2.26 14.03 0.35
C LEU A 463 2.43 15.24 -0.55
N SER A 464 1.31 15.75 -1.05
CA SER A 464 1.23 16.95 -1.90
C SER A 464 1.34 18.26 -1.14
N SER A 465 1.20 18.22 0.19
CA SER A 465 1.17 19.41 1.00
C SER A 465 2.56 20.04 1.04
N PRO A 466 2.68 21.35 0.79
CA PRO A 466 3.96 22.04 0.85
C PRO A 466 4.51 22.12 2.28
N SER A 467 3.77 21.63 3.28
CA SER A 467 4.25 21.46 4.65
C SER A 467 5.16 20.23 4.83
N VAL A 468 5.00 19.17 4.03
CA VAL A 468 5.80 17.94 4.21
C VAL A 468 7.21 18.13 3.68
N SER A 469 7.37 18.73 2.50
CA SER A 469 8.70 19.06 1.95
C SER A 469 9.50 19.98 2.87
N LEU A 470 8.84 20.96 3.51
CA LEU A 470 9.48 21.87 4.46
C LEU A 470 10.01 21.17 5.74
N VAL A 471 9.57 19.95 6.05
CA VAL A 471 10.11 19.18 7.19
C VAL A 471 11.59 18.86 6.97
N ALA A 472 12.01 18.58 5.73
CA ALA A 472 13.42 18.33 5.42
C ALA A 472 14.27 19.58 5.68
N ASP A 473 13.81 20.76 5.25
CA ASP A 473 14.49 22.04 5.50
C ASP A 473 14.57 22.37 7.00
N VAL A 474 13.53 22.04 7.75
CA VAL A 474 13.51 22.20 9.21
C VAL A 474 14.57 21.31 9.85
N LEU A 475 14.66 20.04 9.45
CA LEU A 475 15.69 19.12 9.96
C LEU A 475 17.09 19.56 9.57
N ALA A 476 17.29 20.00 8.33
CA ALA A 476 18.56 20.56 7.86
C ALA A 476 18.97 21.78 8.71
N GLY A 477 18.02 22.68 8.99
CA GLY A 477 18.28 23.84 9.85
C GLY A 477 18.66 23.48 11.29
N VAL A 478 18.18 22.36 11.84
CA VAL A 478 18.63 21.84 13.15
C VAL A 478 20.01 21.19 13.02
N ALA A 479 20.26 20.42 11.96
CA ALA A 479 21.52 19.72 11.73
C ALA A 479 22.70 20.67 11.47
N GLU A 480 22.46 21.76 10.76
CA GLU A 480 23.45 22.81 10.44
C GLU A 480 23.76 23.73 11.64
N SER A 481 23.05 23.57 12.76
CA SER A 481 23.30 24.32 13.98
C SER A 481 24.70 24.01 14.54
N ALA A 482 25.51 25.04 14.73
CA ALA A 482 26.86 24.89 15.29
C ALA A 482 26.88 24.27 16.70
N GLU A 483 25.74 24.31 17.41
CA GLU A 483 25.54 23.76 18.75
C GLU A 483 24.55 22.58 18.77
N VAL A 484 24.33 21.88 17.63
CA VAL A 484 23.31 20.82 17.47
C VAL A 484 23.27 19.83 18.63
N ARG A 485 24.42 19.34 19.13
CA ARG A 485 24.50 18.44 20.29
C ARG A 485 23.90 19.07 21.56
N SER A 486 24.28 20.31 21.86
CA SER A 486 23.75 21.06 23.01
C SER A 486 22.25 21.33 22.86
N GLU A 487 21.79 21.64 21.64
CA GLU A 487 20.36 21.89 21.38
C GLU A 487 19.51 20.64 21.58
N LEU A 488 19.96 19.48 21.07
CA LEU A 488 19.27 18.20 21.25
C LEU A 488 19.23 17.77 22.73
N GLN A 489 20.30 18.06 23.48
CA GLN A 489 20.40 17.79 24.92
C GLN A 489 19.46 18.67 25.75
N THR A 490 19.57 19.99 25.57
CA THR A 490 18.95 20.98 26.48
C THR A 490 17.53 21.36 26.08
N LYS A 491 17.19 21.32 24.78
CA LYS A 491 15.89 21.80 24.28
C LYS A 491 14.98 20.62 23.92
N LYS A 492 14.14 20.21 24.88
CA LYS A 492 13.13 19.14 24.68
C LYS A 492 12.27 19.33 23.42
N ALA A 493 11.92 20.58 23.10
CA ALA A 493 11.11 20.88 21.91
C ALA A 493 11.86 20.60 20.60
N VAL A 494 13.16 20.93 20.52
CA VAL A 494 14.00 20.64 19.33
C VAL A 494 14.14 19.13 19.16
N ARG A 495 14.42 18.39 20.24
CA ARG A 495 14.45 16.93 20.20
C ARG A 495 13.11 16.34 19.75
N GLY A 496 11.99 16.89 20.23
CA GLY A 496 10.65 16.49 19.81
C GLY A 496 10.39 16.72 18.31
N VAL A 497 10.93 17.79 17.72
CA VAL A 497 10.87 18.00 16.26
C VAL A 497 11.53 16.84 15.52
N VAL A 498 12.75 16.47 15.92
CA VAL A 498 13.50 15.41 15.25
C VAL A 498 12.83 14.05 15.44
N GLU A 499 12.42 13.71 16.66
CA GLU A 499 11.70 12.46 16.94
C GLU A 499 10.38 12.34 16.16
N ASP A 500 9.59 13.42 16.10
CA ASP A 500 8.32 13.43 15.37
C ASP A 500 8.55 13.36 13.84
N ALA A 501 9.64 13.96 13.33
CA ALA A 501 10.00 13.90 11.91
C ALA A 501 10.52 12.53 11.50
N CYS A 502 11.37 11.89 12.31
CA CYS A 502 11.79 10.50 12.12
C CYS A 502 10.57 9.58 12.11
N GLY A 503 9.60 9.81 13.01
CA GLY A 503 8.34 9.09 13.00
C GLY A 503 7.49 9.33 11.74
N LEU A 504 7.51 10.53 11.16
CA LEU A 504 6.87 10.80 9.87
C LEU A 504 7.54 10.00 8.75
N VAL A 505 8.88 9.99 8.69
CA VAL A 505 9.64 9.20 7.72
C VAL A 505 9.27 7.71 7.80
N CYS A 506 9.24 7.14 8.99
CA CYS A 506 8.83 5.74 9.20
C CYS A 506 7.36 5.47 8.81
N ALA A 507 6.51 6.49 8.84
CA ALA A 507 5.10 6.36 8.46
C ALA A 507 4.88 6.41 6.94
N LEU A 508 5.90 6.80 6.16
CA LEU A 508 5.87 6.88 4.70
C LEU A 508 6.43 5.60 4.06
N THR A 509 5.83 5.18 2.94
CA THR A 509 6.37 4.08 2.12
C THR A 509 7.56 4.56 1.31
N ARG A 510 8.38 3.63 0.80
CA ARG A 510 9.56 3.93 0.00
C ARG A 510 9.27 4.88 -1.17
N ASP A 511 8.25 4.56 -1.97
CA ASP A 511 7.91 5.34 -3.16
C ASP A 511 7.40 6.75 -2.77
N GLU A 512 6.66 6.85 -1.67
CA GLU A 512 6.22 8.14 -1.12
C GLU A 512 7.39 8.98 -0.60
N LEU A 513 8.37 8.37 0.07
CA LEU A 513 9.59 9.06 0.53
C LEU A 513 10.34 9.66 -0.65
N THR A 514 10.55 8.89 -1.72
CA THR A 514 11.22 9.38 -2.95
C THR A 514 10.44 10.46 -3.68
N SER A 515 9.12 10.54 -3.47
CA SER A 515 8.28 11.56 -4.12
C SER A 515 8.27 12.92 -3.41
N VAL A 516 8.62 12.96 -2.12
CA VAL A 516 8.51 14.18 -1.29
C VAL A 516 9.85 14.68 -0.76
N PHE A 517 10.82 13.79 -0.56
CA PHE A 517 12.13 14.13 -0.01
C PHE A 517 13.25 13.90 -1.02
N THR A 518 14.36 14.60 -0.79
CA THR A 518 15.63 14.40 -1.51
C THR A 518 16.54 13.48 -0.71
N ASP A 519 17.54 12.94 -1.40
CA ASP A 519 18.58 12.08 -0.83
C ASP A 519 19.39 12.76 0.29
N SER A 520 19.52 14.09 0.26
CA SER A 520 20.16 14.89 1.33
C SER A 520 19.53 14.73 2.73
N LEU A 521 18.30 14.22 2.81
CA LEU A 521 17.67 13.93 4.10
C LEU A 521 18.37 12.79 4.84
N VAL A 522 19.04 11.88 4.12
CA VAL A 522 19.83 10.79 4.69
C VAL A 522 20.98 11.35 5.53
N ASP A 523 21.80 12.24 4.96
CA ASP A 523 22.95 12.87 5.63
C ASP A 523 22.50 13.73 6.82
N THR A 524 21.41 14.47 6.63
CA THR A 524 20.80 15.29 7.69
C THR A 524 20.39 14.43 8.88
N THR A 525 19.70 13.32 8.61
CA THR A 525 19.22 12.39 9.64
C THR A 525 20.39 11.71 10.35
N SER A 526 21.41 11.27 9.59
CA SER A 526 22.65 10.69 10.13
C SER A 526 23.38 11.67 11.08
N THR A 527 23.49 12.94 10.69
CA THR A 527 24.10 14.00 11.51
C THR A 527 23.37 14.21 12.83
N LEU A 528 22.03 14.29 12.79
CA LEU A 528 21.20 14.48 13.98
C LEU A 528 21.29 13.30 14.95
N ILE A 529 21.33 12.08 14.44
CA ILE A 529 21.47 10.86 15.25
C ILE A 529 22.85 10.83 15.92
N SER A 530 23.91 11.10 15.15
CA SER A 530 25.29 11.14 15.64
C SER A 530 25.52 12.25 16.68
N ALA A 531 24.82 13.38 16.55
CA ALA A 531 24.82 14.44 17.55
C ALA A 531 24.01 14.09 18.81
N GLY A 532 22.99 13.24 18.69
CA GLY A 532 22.00 12.91 19.72
C GLY A 532 22.17 11.55 20.42
N THR A 533 23.36 10.95 20.37
CA THR A 533 23.64 9.58 20.88
C THR A 533 23.32 9.35 22.35
N GLU A 534 23.27 10.41 23.16
CA GLU A 534 22.93 10.34 24.58
C GLU A 534 21.41 10.19 24.85
N HIS A 535 20.57 10.25 23.81
CA HIS A 535 19.12 10.14 23.92
C HIS A 535 18.58 8.85 23.30
N PRO A 536 18.23 7.83 24.11
CA PRO A 536 17.82 6.51 23.61
C PRO A 536 16.63 6.55 22.65
N LEU A 537 15.59 7.36 22.94
CA LEU A 537 14.39 7.45 22.09
C LEU A 537 14.68 8.13 20.74
N LEU A 538 15.46 9.22 20.75
CA LEU A 538 15.91 9.89 19.54
C LEU A 538 16.75 8.94 18.67
N LEU A 539 17.66 8.20 19.30
CA LEU A 539 18.53 7.24 18.64
C LEU A 539 17.71 6.09 18.04
N GLN A 540 16.78 5.50 18.78
CA GLN A 540 15.89 4.44 18.30
C GLN A 540 15.04 4.90 17.11
N HIS A 541 14.33 6.03 17.24
CA HIS A 541 13.48 6.54 16.16
C HIS A 541 14.29 6.99 14.96
N GLY A 542 15.44 7.63 15.19
CA GLY A 542 16.33 8.10 14.15
C GLY A 542 16.94 6.96 13.34
N LEU A 543 17.48 5.93 14.00
CA LEU A 543 18.06 4.78 13.31
C LEU A 543 17.01 4.03 12.48
N ARG A 544 15.80 3.88 13.01
CA ARG A 544 14.67 3.32 12.24
C ARG A 544 14.35 4.17 11.02
N ALA A 545 14.25 5.50 11.18
CA ALA A 545 14.02 6.42 10.07
C ALA A 545 15.14 6.38 9.03
N LEU A 546 16.39 6.27 9.46
CA LEU A 546 17.56 6.16 8.58
C LEU A 546 17.52 4.86 7.77
N ALA A 547 17.13 3.73 8.37
CA ALA A 547 16.94 2.47 7.64
C ALA A 547 15.79 2.57 6.60
N HIS A 548 14.70 3.25 6.92
CA HIS A 548 13.61 3.53 5.97
C HIS A 548 14.08 4.44 4.81
N LEU A 549 14.85 5.49 5.11
CA LEU A 549 15.45 6.36 4.10
C LEU A 549 16.48 5.62 3.26
N ALA A 550 17.25 4.70 3.85
CA ALA A 550 18.22 3.88 3.13
C ALA A 550 17.57 2.94 2.11
N ALA A 551 16.38 2.43 2.41
CA ALA A 551 15.60 1.69 1.42
C ALA A 551 15.07 2.60 0.28
N ALA A 552 14.85 3.89 0.53
CA ALA A 552 14.39 4.85 -0.48
C ALA A 552 15.54 5.47 -1.30
N PHE A 553 16.68 5.73 -0.67
CA PHE A 553 17.85 6.41 -1.23
C PHE A 553 19.13 5.59 -0.94
N PRO A 554 19.25 4.36 -1.49
CA PRO A 554 20.32 3.42 -1.13
C PRO A 554 21.73 3.96 -1.38
N MET A 555 21.93 4.71 -2.48
CA MET A 555 23.22 5.32 -2.80
C MET A 555 23.66 6.36 -1.76
N ALA A 556 22.76 7.25 -1.33
CA ALA A 556 23.08 8.26 -0.32
C ALA A 556 23.32 7.63 1.05
N ALA A 557 22.53 6.61 1.42
CA ALA A 557 22.77 5.86 2.64
C ALA A 557 24.11 5.13 2.65
N SER A 558 24.53 4.55 1.51
CA SER A 558 25.84 3.93 1.39
C SER A 558 26.99 4.94 1.59
N MET A 559 26.81 6.21 1.23
CA MET A 559 27.80 7.27 1.45
C MET A 559 27.78 7.80 2.89
N ALA A 560 26.61 7.76 3.55
CA ALA A 560 26.43 8.19 4.93
C ALA A 560 26.90 7.15 5.96
N LEU A 561 27.13 5.90 5.55
CA LEU A 561 27.72 4.86 6.40
C LEU A 561 29.19 5.17 6.67
N ASP A 562 29.53 5.28 7.96
CA ASP A 562 30.90 5.45 8.43
C ASP A 562 31.49 4.08 8.78
N PHE A 563 32.05 3.40 7.78
CA PHE A 563 32.70 2.10 7.99
C PHE A 563 33.92 2.20 8.90
N ASP A 564 34.67 3.31 8.83
CA ASP A 564 35.84 3.54 9.70
C ASP A 564 35.44 3.62 11.17
N PHE A 565 34.31 4.26 11.48
CA PHE A 565 33.75 4.30 12.83
C PHE A 565 33.44 2.89 13.37
N VAL A 566 32.75 2.05 12.58
CA VAL A 566 32.40 0.69 13.02
C VAL A 566 33.65 -0.17 13.17
N ALA A 567 34.60 -0.07 12.23
CA ALA A 567 35.90 -0.75 12.33
C ALA A 567 36.65 -0.33 13.61
N GLN A 568 36.65 0.96 13.95
CA GLN A 568 37.27 1.46 15.16
C GLN A 568 36.62 0.89 16.43
N GLN A 569 35.28 0.79 16.47
CA GLN A 569 34.61 0.16 17.61
C GLN A 569 34.97 -1.32 17.71
N CYS A 570 35.02 -2.03 16.58
CA CYS A 570 35.42 -3.44 16.54
C CYS A 570 36.90 -3.66 16.88
N ALA A 571 37.77 -2.65 16.80
CA ALA A 571 39.16 -2.76 17.24
C ALA A 571 39.27 -2.91 18.78
N GLU A 572 38.29 -2.41 19.53
CA GLU A 572 38.23 -2.53 20.99
C GLU A 572 37.59 -3.86 21.42
N ALA A 573 38.19 -4.54 22.39
CA ALA A 573 37.65 -5.80 22.91
C ALA A 573 36.46 -5.59 23.86
N ALA A 574 36.40 -4.43 24.52
CA ALA A 574 35.29 -4.09 25.40
C ALA A 574 34.03 -3.78 24.59
N ALA A 575 32.86 -4.07 25.16
CA ALA A 575 31.60 -3.68 24.52
C ALA A 575 31.48 -2.15 24.47
N PRO A 576 30.98 -1.58 23.35
CA PRO A 576 30.79 -0.15 23.24
C PRO A 576 29.75 0.34 24.25
N ALA A 577 29.83 1.63 24.61
CA ALA A 577 28.79 2.27 25.41
C ALA A 577 27.43 2.17 24.71
N ALA A 578 26.33 2.14 25.48
CA ALA A 578 24.98 1.85 24.95
C ALA A 578 24.58 2.66 23.70
N GLY A 579 24.86 3.98 23.67
CA GLY A 579 24.57 4.83 22.51
C GLY A 579 25.41 4.47 21.27
N VAL A 580 26.67 4.12 21.47
CA VAL A 580 27.59 3.67 20.40
C VAL A 580 27.20 2.27 19.91
N GLY A 581 26.85 1.37 20.82
CA GLY A 581 26.34 0.03 20.46
C GLY A 581 25.07 0.12 19.61
N ALA A 582 24.14 1.01 19.94
CA ALA A 582 22.97 1.25 19.11
C ALA A 582 23.32 1.81 17.72
N LEU A 583 24.34 2.67 17.58
CA LEU A 583 24.81 3.11 16.27
C LEU A 583 25.38 1.95 15.43
N VAL A 584 26.10 1.00 16.05
CA VAL A 584 26.58 -0.21 15.36
C VAL A 584 25.40 -1.03 14.84
N VAL A 585 24.40 -1.31 15.69
CA VAL A 585 23.17 -2.03 15.31
C VAL A 585 22.43 -1.30 14.18
N GLY A 586 22.28 0.02 14.31
CA GLY A 586 21.63 0.84 13.30
C GLY A 586 22.37 0.86 11.96
N SER A 587 23.72 0.81 11.98
CA SER A 587 24.53 0.70 10.76
C SER A 587 24.27 -0.63 10.04
N LEU A 588 24.14 -1.73 10.79
CA LEU A 588 23.77 -3.03 10.22
C LEU A 588 22.35 -3.04 9.63
N ASP A 589 21.39 -2.37 10.27
CA ASP A 589 20.03 -2.22 9.74
C ASP A 589 20.01 -1.37 8.46
N VAL A 590 20.79 -0.29 8.40
CA VAL A 590 20.96 0.54 7.19
C VAL A 590 21.61 -0.26 6.08
N MET A 591 22.70 -0.96 6.36
CA MET A 591 23.36 -1.87 5.42
C MET A 591 22.36 -2.89 4.86
N SER A 592 21.61 -3.57 5.74
CA SER A 592 20.57 -4.53 5.35
C SER A 592 19.49 -3.92 4.44
N ALA A 593 19.07 -2.69 4.72
CA ALA A 593 18.11 -1.96 3.89
C ALA A 593 18.68 -1.60 2.50
N VAL A 594 19.94 -1.14 2.43
CA VAL A 594 20.63 -0.79 1.17
C VAL A 594 20.78 -2.02 0.27
N VAL A 595 21.36 -3.11 0.77
CA VAL A 595 21.64 -4.31 -0.04
C VAL A 595 20.36 -4.97 -0.56
N SER A 596 19.26 -4.89 0.21
CA SER A 596 17.96 -5.42 -0.21
C SER A 596 17.39 -4.69 -1.43
N GLN A 597 17.80 -3.43 -1.67
CA GLN A 597 17.32 -2.62 -2.80
C GLN A 597 18.35 -2.51 -3.92
N GLN A 598 19.62 -2.45 -3.56
CA GLN A 598 20.73 -2.30 -4.49
C GLN A 598 21.84 -3.31 -4.13
N PRO A 599 21.69 -4.59 -4.55
CA PRO A 599 22.68 -5.64 -4.30
C PRO A 599 24.11 -5.26 -4.74
N ALA A 600 24.24 -4.47 -5.81
CA ALA A 600 25.52 -4.00 -6.33
C ALA A 600 26.25 -2.96 -5.44
N ALA A 601 25.63 -2.49 -4.34
CA ALA A 601 26.25 -1.56 -3.40
C ALA A 601 27.20 -2.23 -2.39
N VAL A 602 27.22 -3.57 -2.33
CA VAL A 602 28.11 -4.31 -1.43
C VAL A 602 29.57 -4.13 -1.88
N THR A 603 30.41 -3.57 -1.00
CA THR A 603 31.85 -3.41 -1.22
C THR A 603 32.66 -4.40 -0.38
N PHE A 604 33.99 -4.40 -0.55
CA PHE A 604 34.86 -5.21 0.32
C PHE A 604 34.85 -4.71 1.76
N GLU A 605 34.86 -3.40 1.98
CA GLU A 605 34.80 -2.77 3.30
C GLU A 605 33.51 -3.18 4.04
N TRP A 606 32.39 -3.30 3.32
CA TRP A 606 31.13 -3.80 3.88
C TRP A 606 31.29 -5.22 4.47
N ILE A 607 31.95 -6.11 3.74
CA ILE A 607 32.18 -7.50 4.16
C ILE A 607 33.14 -7.54 5.35
N GLU A 608 34.23 -6.75 5.31
CA GLU A 608 35.18 -6.62 6.42
C GLU A 608 34.49 -6.17 7.71
N ILE A 609 33.56 -5.22 7.62
CA ILE A 609 32.78 -4.76 8.78
C ILE A 609 31.87 -5.86 9.34
N LEU A 610 31.19 -6.63 8.48
CA LEU A 610 30.36 -7.75 8.94
C LEU A 610 31.22 -8.80 9.66
N LEU A 611 32.39 -9.14 9.12
CA LEU A 611 33.34 -10.07 9.74
C LEU A 611 33.86 -9.53 11.08
N ALA A 612 34.26 -8.26 11.14
CA ALA A 612 34.73 -7.62 12.37
C ALA A 612 33.66 -7.59 13.47
N VAL A 613 32.39 -7.38 13.12
CA VAL A 613 31.29 -7.44 14.09
C VAL A 613 30.98 -8.88 14.51
N LEU A 614 31.07 -9.86 13.59
CA LEU A 614 30.94 -11.28 13.90
C LEU A 614 32.00 -11.75 14.92
N GLU A 615 33.25 -11.33 14.77
CA GLU A 615 34.33 -11.62 15.73
C GLU A 615 34.04 -11.08 17.14
N ARG A 616 33.29 -9.98 17.24
CA ARG A 616 32.95 -9.33 18.52
C ARG A 616 31.61 -9.78 19.10
N LEU A 617 30.81 -10.50 18.33
CA LEU A 617 29.43 -10.87 18.68
C LEU A 617 29.34 -11.51 20.08
N GLU A 618 30.24 -12.43 20.39
CA GLU A 618 30.29 -13.13 21.68
C GLU A 618 30.51 -12.20 22.88
N GLY A 619 31.46 -11.26 22.73
CA GLY A 619 31.79 -10.32 23.80
C GLY A 619 30.75 -9.22 23.98
N TRP A 620 29.98 -8.92 22.92
CA TRP A 620 29.10 -7.75 22.89
C TRP A 620 27.62 -8.08 23.09
N ARG A 621 27.15 -9.30 22.80
CA ARG A 621 25.71 -9.65 22.80
C ARG A 621 24.99 -9.31 24.11
N ALA A 622 25.64 -9.48 25.25
CA ALA A 622 25.03 -9.18 26.55
C ALA A 622 24.90 -7.67 26.82
N ALA A 623 25.71 -6.84 26.17
CA ALA A 623 25.81 -5.41 26.41
C ALA A 623 25.20 -4.54 25.29
N VAL A 624 25.08 -5.09 24.07
CA VAL A 624 24.54 -4.40 22.88
C VAL A 624 23.23 -5.09 22.44
N PRO A 625 22.07 -4.56 22.83
CA PRO A 625 20.78 -5.18 22.53
C PRO A 625 20.51 -5.28 21.02
N GLY A 626 20.03 -6.44 20.56
CA GLY A 626 19.61 -6.67 19.16
C GLY A 626 20.75 -6.81 18.14
N LEU A 627 22.01 -6.83 18.59
CA LEU A 627 23.18 -6.96 17.73
C LEU A 627 23.16 -8.23 16.89
N ASP A 628 22.86 -9.36 17.52
CA ASP A 628 22.73 -10.67 16.87
C ASP A 628 21.68 -10.66 15.75
N VAL A 629 20.48 -10.15 16.04
CA VAL A 629 19.38 -10.09 15.08
C VAL A 629 19.75 -9.22 13.88
N ALA A 630 20.28 -8.02 14.12
CA ALA A 630 20.66 -7.09 13.05
C ALA A 630 21.83 -7.63 12.22
N LEU A 631 22.84 -8.23 12.87
CA LEU A 631 24.02 -8.81 12.22
C LEU A 631 23.64 -9.96 11.30
N TRP A 632 22.91 -10.96 11.82
CA TRP A 632 22.53 -12.12 11.00
C TRP A 632 21.54 -11.77 9.91
N ARG A 633 20.65 -10.80 10.14
CA ARG A 633 19.78 -10.24 9.08
C ARG A 633 20.62 -9.58 7.98
N CYS A 634 21.60 -8.75 8.33
CA CYS A 634 22.46 -8.09 7.37
C CYS A 634 23.35 -9.09 6.62
N ALA A 635 23.96 -10.05 7.32
CA ALA A 635 24.74 -11.13 6.73
C ALA A 635 23.91 -11.95 5.74
N ARG A 636 22.69 -12.36 6.12
CA ARG A 636 21.73 -13.03 5.24
C ARG A 636 21.49 -12.24 3.96
N ARG A 637 21.12 -10.97 4.08
CA ARG A 637 20.83 -10.13 2.90
C ARG A 637 22.06 -9.93 2.01
N THR A 638 23.25 -9.90 2.61
CA THR A 638 24.52 -9.76 1.89
C THR A 638 24.88 -11.04 1.12
N VAL A 639 24.68 -12.23 1.69
CA VAL A 639 24.94 -13.50 0.96
C VAL A 639 23.88 -13.80 -0.09
N GLU A 640 22.62 -13.38 0.13
CA GLU A 640 21.54 -13.51 -0.87
C GLU A 640 21.75 -12.56 -2.07
N ALA A 641 22.63 -11.55 -1.96
CA ALA A 641 22.82 -10.51 -2.97
C ALA A 641 23.67 -10.95 -4.18
N SER A 642 24.72 -11.76 -3.96
CA SER A 642 25.65 -12.23 -5.01
C SER A 642 26.46 -13.45 -4.54
N GLU A 643 26.84 -14.32 -5.50
CA GLU A 643 27.73 -15.46 -5.26
C GLU A 643 29.12 -15.01 -4.77
N ASP A 644 29.65 -13.90 -5.29
CA ASP A 644 30.94 -13.35 -4.83
C ASP A 644 30.88 -12.97 -3.33
N CYS A 645 29.77 -12.36 -2.90
CA CYS A 645 29.59 -11.96 -1.50
C CYS A 645 29.50 -13.19 -0.57
N HIS A 646 28.91 -14.29 -1.06
CA HIS A 646 28.93 -15.57 -0.37
C HIS A 646 30.38 -16.05 -0.19
N GLU A 647 31.19 -16.13 -1.24
CA GLU A 647 32.57 -16.63 -1.16
C GLU A 647 33.40 -15.88 -0.10
N TYR A 648 33.30 -14.55 -0.06
CA TYR A 648 34.07 -13.74 0.88
C TYR A 648 33.52 -13.75 2.32
N LEU A 649 32.20 -13.74 2.52
CA LEU A 649 31.63 -13.67 3.88
C LEU A 649 31.62 -15.03 4.58
N LEU A 650 31.49 -16.14 3.84
CA LEU A 650 31.28 -17.48 4.41
C LEU A 650 32.57 -18.32 4.47
N ALA A 651 33.73 -17.65 4.59
CA ALA A 651 34.99 -18.30 4.94
C ALA A 651 34.91 -19.05 6.30
N GLY A 652 35.89 -19.91 6.57
CA GLY A 652 35.81 -20.91 7.65
C GLY A 652 35.49 -20.39 9.06
N GLU A 653 35.89 -19.17 9.41
CA GLU A 653 35.59 -18.56 10.71
C GLU A 653 34.11 -18.19 10.85
N THR A 654 33.48 -17.67 9.79
CA THR A 654 32.05 -17.37 9.74
C THR A 654 31.20 -18.62 9.78
N GLN A 655 31.67 -19.71 9.15
CA GLN A 655 31.01 -21.01 9.24
C GLN A 655 31.00 -21.52 10.69
N ALA A 656 32.11 -21.36 11.44
CA ALA A 656 32.15 -21.74 12.85
C ALA A 656 31.19 -20.91 13.71
N ALA A 657 31.10 -19.60 13.46
CA ALA A 657 30.14 -18.71 14.11
C ALA A 657 28.68 -19.10 13.80
N LEU A 658 28.36 -19.40 12.54
CA LEU A 658 27.04 -19.88 12.11
C LEU A 658 26.66 -21.19 12.81
N CYS A 659 27.59 -22.15 12.87
CA CYS A 659 27.37 -23.41 13.59
C CYS A 659 27.11 -23.18 15.09
N GLY A 660 27.86 -22.26 15.69
CA GLY A 660 27.68 -21.87 17.09
C GLY A 660 26.29 -21.30 17.35
N GLU A 661 25.80 -20.44 16.46
CA GLU A 661 24.47 -19.84 16.61
C GLU A 661 23.32 -20.79 16.35
N LEU A 662 23.42 -21.64 15.34
CA LEU A 662 22.43 -22.69 15.11
C LEU A 662 22.28 -23.54 16.39
N LYS A 663 23.39 -23.96 17.00
CA LYS A 663 23.36 -24.70 18.28
C LYS A 663 22.73 -23.92 19.43
N ARG A 664 22.92 -22.60 19.52
CA ARG A 664 22.28 -21.78 20.56
C ARG A 664 20.78 -21.69 20.41
N THR A 665 20.28 -21.54 19.19
CA THR A 665 18.83 -21.49 18.92
C THR A 665 18.10 -22.80 19.29
N GLN A 666 18.82 -23.89 19.54
CA GLN A 666 18.23 -25.13 20.07
C GLN A 666 17.78 -25.01 21.53
N HIS A 667 18.37 -24.08 22.29
CA HIS A 667 18.16 -23.95 23.74
C HIS A 667 17.48 -22.64 24.17
N ASP A 668 17.50 -21.61 23.33
CA ASP A 668 16.89 -20.30 23.60
C ASP A 668 15.71 -20.03 22.64
N GLU A 669 14.49 -20.09 23.18
CA GLU A 669 13.26 -19.89 22.42
C GLU A 669 13.14 -18.48 21.82
N ALA A 670 13.46 -17.44 22.59
CA ALA A 670 13.31 -16.06 22.14
C ALA A 670 14.30 -15.79 21.01
N HIS A 671 15.56 -16.18 21.22
CA HIS A 671 16.61 -16.04 20.22
C HIS A 671 16.33 -16.85 18.94
N ARG A 672 15.77 -18.07 19.08
CA ARG A 672 15.33 -18.89 17.94
C ARG A 672 14.32 -18.17 17.06
N ARG A 673 13.31 -17.54 17.66
CA ARG A 673 12.24 -16.86 16.92
C ARG A 673 12.78 -15.70 16.07
N ASP A 674 13.80 -15.01 16.57
CA ASP A 674 14.30 -13.78 15.96
C ASP A 674 15.39 -14.03 14.90
N VAL A 675 16.20 -15.10 15.03
CA VAL A 675 17.41 -15.28 14.22
C VAL A 675 17.37 -16.52 13.31
N LEU A 676 16.61 -17.57 13.65
CA LEU A 676 16.69 -18.86 12.93
C LEU A 676 16.42 -18.74 11.43
N SER A 677 15.46 -17.91 11.02
CA SER A 677 15.15 -17.72 9.59
C SER A 677 16.33 -17.14 8.80
N ALA A 678 17.15 -16.29 9.43
CA ALA A 678 18.35 -15.74 8.82
C ALA A 678 19.47 -16.78 8.74
N LEU A 679 19.70 -17.56 9.81
CA LEU A 679 20.73 -18.60 9.84
C LEU A 679 20.45 -19.70 8.80
N LEU A 680 19.19 -20.14 8.66
CA LEU A 680 18.79 -21.14 7.68
C LEU A 680 18.96 -20.64 6.25
N ALA A 681 18.61 -19.38 5.98
CA ALA A 681 18.80 -18.77 4.67
C ALA A 681 20.29 -18.63 4.30
N ILE A 682 21.14 -18.28 5.27
CA ILE A 682 22.60 -18.27 5.06
C ILE A 682 23.11 -19.69 4.78
N ALA A 683 22.71 -20.68 5.58
CA ALA A 683 23.10 -22.07 5.37
C ALA A 683 22.65 -22.60 3.99
N ALA A 684 21.50 -22.14 3.49
CA ALA A 684 20.98 -22.49 2.17
C ALA A 684 21.84 -21.95 1.01
N CYS A 685 22.58 -20.87 1.25
CA CYS A 685 23.49 -20.30 0.26
C CYS A 685 24.79 -21.10 0.17
N MET A 686 25.22 -21.76 1.26
CA MET A 686 26.47 -22.51 1.32
C MET A 686 26.45 -23.80 0.50
N SER A 687 27.61 -24.21 -0.02
CA SER A 687 27.79 -25.53 -0.63
C SER A 687 27.64 -26.64 0.43
N PRO A 688 26.77 -27.65 0.23
CA PRO A 688 26.60 -28.74 1.19
C PRO A 688 27.85 -29.62 1.35
N VAL A 689 28.74 -29.61 0.35
CA VAL A 689 30.01 -30.36 0.38
C VAL A 689 31.04 -29.62 1.23
N ASP A 690 31.21 -28.32 0.99
CA ASP A 690 32.23 -27.51 1.67
C ASP A 690 31.81 -27.15 3.10
N ALA A 691 30.50 -27.01 3.34
CA ALA A 691 29.93 -26.56 4.61
C ALA A 691 29.12 -27.65 5.34
N ALA A 692 29.56 -28.90 5.30
CA ALA A 692 28.85 -30.05 5.87
C ALA A 692 28.48 -29.85 7.37
N ALA A 693 29.37 -29.28 8.17
CA ALA A 693 29.12 -29.02 9.60
C ALA A 693 27.99 -28.00 9.84
N ALA A 694 27.87 -26.98 8.98
CA ALA A 694 26.81 -25.97 9.10
C ALA A 694 25.46 -26.53 8.64
N HIS A 695 25.46 -27.34 7.58
CA HIS A 695 24.27 -28.05 7.11
C HIS A 695 23.74 -29.04 8.14
N GLU A 696 24.62 -29.81 8.79
CA GLU A 696 24.23 -30.74 9.85
C GLU A 696 23.67 -29.98 11.05
N ALA A 697 24.34 -28.91 11.51
CA ALA A 697 23.86 -28.08 12.61
C ALA A 697 22.50 -27.43 12.29
N ALA A 698 22.27 -26.98 11.05
CA ALA A 698 21.00 -26.43 10.61
C ALA A 698 19.89 -27.49 10.62
N HIS A 699 20.20 -28.70 10.15
CA HIS A 699 19.26 -29.82 10.16
C HIS A 699 18.90 -30.26 11.59
N GLU A 700 19.89 -30.44 12.47
CA GLU A 700 19.67 -30.72 13.90
C GLU A 700 18.79 -29.63 14.55
N THR A 701 19.06 -28.37 14.24
CA THR A 701 18.29 -27.24 14.78
C THR A 701 16.84 -27.24 14.33
N LEU A 702 16.58 -27.58 13.05
CA LEU A 702 15.22 -27.73 12.53
C LEU A 702 14.43 -28.83 13.28
N LEU A 703 15.08 -29.95 13.59
CA LEU A 703 14.47 -31.05 14.34
C LEU A 703 14.17 -30.67 15.80
N CYS A 704 14.88 -29.69 16.36
CA CYS A 704 14.69 -29.18 17.71
C CYS A 704 13.60 -28.08 17.81
N VAL A 705 12.97 -27.65 16.71
CA VAL A 705 11.90 -26.64 16.73
C VAL A 705 10.58 -27.28 17.19
N PRO A 706 9.99 -26.84 18.32
CA PRO A 706 8.71 -27.38 18.78
C PRO A 706 7.60 -27.12 17.75
N PRO A 707 6.65 -28.06 17.55
CA PRO A 707 5.54 -27.90 16.61
C PRO A 707 4.67 -26.67 16.83
N SER A 708 4.67 -26.08 18.03
CA SER A 708 3.88 -24.90 18.41
C SER A 708 4.60 -23.56 18.25
N GLN A 709 5.85 -23.56 17.77
CA GLN A 709 6.71 -22.36 17.77
C GLN A 709 7.18 -21.95 16.36
N TRP A 710 6.54 -22.46 15.32
CA TRP A 710 6.86 -22.07 13.96
C TRP A 710 6.34 -20.68 13.63
N THR A 711 7.12 -19.91 12.88
CA THR A 711 6.71 -18.64 12.27
C THR A 711 6.75 -18.74 10.75
N LEU A 712 6.08 -17.82 10.04
CA LEU A 712 6.07 -17.81 8.58
C LEU A 712 7.49 -17.73 7.99
N ASP A 713 8.32 -16.84 8.54
CA ASP A 713 9.69 -16.64 8.07
C ASP A 713 10.57 -17.87 8.33
N MET A 714 10.41 -18.53 9.49
CA MET A 714 11.11 -19.78 9.80
C MET A 714 10.71 -20.89 8.81
N CYS A 715 9.41 -21.04 8.53
CA CYS A 715 8.94 -22.06 7.58
C CYS A 715 9.49 -21.81 6.16
N SER A 716 9.43 -20.57 5.68
CA SER A 716 9.92 -20.20 4.35
C SER A 716 11.43 -20.41 4.22
N ALA A 717 12.21 -20.04 5.25
CA ALA A 717 13.64 -20.24 5.27
C ALA A 717 14.02 -21.73 5.38
N ALA A 718 13.31 -22.50 6.21
CA ALA A 718 13.52 -23.93 6.38
C ALA A 718 13.29 -24.70 5.07
N LEU A 719 12.18 -24.43 4.38
CA LEU A 719 11.91 -25.07 3.09
C LEU A 719 12.97 -24.70 2.04
N SER A 720 13.37 -23.43 1.97
CA SER A 720 14.42 -22.98 1.04
C SER A 720 15.77 -23.67 1.32
N PHE A 721 16.14 -23.79 2.60
CA PHE A 721 17.32 -24.54 3.04
C PHE A 721 17.24 -26.01 2.65
N LEU A 722 16.13 -26.68 2.94
CA LEU A 722 15.93 -28.09 2.60
C LEU A 722 16.06 -28.34 1.09
N ALA A 723 15.52 -27.46 0.25
CA ALA A 723 15.70 -27.56 -1.20
C ALA A 723 17.16 -27.36 -1.64
N ALA A 724 17.92 -26.48 -0.96
CA ALA A 724 19.34 -26.27 -1.27
C ALA A 724 20.19 -27.50 -0.95
N THR A 725 19.82 -28.28 0.08
CA THR A 725 20.55 -29.49 0.47
C THR A 725 20.42 -30.65 -0.54
N CYS A 726 19.47 -30.57 -1.49
CA CYS A 726 19.21 -31.58 -2.52
C CYS A 726 20.12 -31.50 -3.76
N ALA A 727 21.29 -30.83 -3.69
CA ALA A 727 22.20 -30.73 -4.82
C ALA A 727 22.63 -32.12 -5.35
N PRO A 728 22.65 -32.35 -6.69
CA PRO A 728 23.10 -33.61 -7.26
C PRO A 728 24.60 -33.81 -7.00
N GLU A 729 24.99 -35.02 -6.59
CA GLU A 729 26.40 -35.40 -6.51
C GLU A 729 27.02 -35.45 -7.93
N GLU A 730 28.35 -35.35 -8.04
CA GLU A 730 29.09 -35.42 -9.33
C GLU A 730 28.77 -36.69 -10.16
N THR A 731 28.14 -37.69 -9.54
CA THR A 731 27.70 -38.98 -10.11
C THR A 731 26.25 -39.00 -10.60
N GLY A 732 25.48 -37.91 -10.41
CA GLY A 732 24.11 -37.73 -10.93
C GLY A 732 22.97 -38.40 -10.15
N ALA A 733 23.28 -39.24 -9.16
CA ALA A 733 22.30 -39.88 -8.29
C ALA A 733 22.29 -39.23 -6.89
N MET A 734 21.12 -38.92 -6.35
CA MET A 734 20.99 -38.39 -4.98
C MET A 734 21.04 -39.53 -3.95
N ASP A 735 21.74 -39.33 -2.84
CA ASP A 735 21.76 -40.29 -1.72
C ASP A 735 20.33 -40.49 -1.16
N PRO A 736 19.79 -41.74 -1.16
CA PRO A 736 18.46 -42.03 -0.62
C PRO A 736 18.32 -41.65 0.86
N SER A 737 19.40 -41.67 1.65
CA SER A 737 19.36 -41.23 3.06
C SER A 737 19.08 -39.73 3.19
N ARG A 738 19.60 -38.92 2.26
CA ARG A 738 19.43 -37.47 2.22
C ARG A 738 18.02 -37.10 1.76
N SER A 739 17.50 -37.76 0.73
CA SER A 739 16.12 -37.55 0.25
C SER A 739 15.08 -37.81 1.34
N ARG A 740 15.25 -38.89 2.13
CA ARG A 740 14.39 -39.20 3.29
C ARG A 740 14.47 -38.14 4.38
N ARG A 741 15.68 -37.67 4.70
CA ARG A 741 15.87 -36.59 5.69
C ARG A 741 15.17 -35.30 5.25
N VAL A 742 15.31 -34.92 3.98
CA VAL A 742 14.67 -33.73 3.42
C VAL A 742 13.14 -33.86 3.43
N ALA A 743 12.62 -35.00 2.97
CA ALA A 743 11.18 -35.28 2.96
C ALA A 743 10.58 -35.22 4.38
N ALA A 744 11.24 -35.87 5.35
CA ALA A 744 10.79 -35.89 6.74
C ALA A 744 10.82 -34.49 7.37
N ALA A 745 11.89 -33.72 7.15
CA ALA A 745 12.00 -32.36 7.66
C ALA A 745 11.00 -31.40 7.01
N ALA A 746 10.77 -31.51 5.70
CA ALA A 746 9.78 -30.68 5.00
C ALA A 746 8.36 -30.97 5.50
N ALA A 747 8.03 -32.25 5.72
CA ALA A 747 6.76 -32.63 6.32
C ALA A 747 6.63 -32.09 7.77
N ALA A 748 7.70 -32.17 8.56
CA ALA A 748 7.71 -31.62 9.92
C ALA A 748 7.50 -30.09 9.96
N VAL A 749 8.09 -29.34 9.02
CA VAL A 749 7.88 -27.88 8.88
C VAL A 749 6.42 -27.55 8.60
N LEU A 750 5.79 -28.24 7.64
CA LEU A 750 4.39 -28.01 7.27
C LEU A 750 3.43 -28.39 8.41
N ASN A 751 3.68 -29.52 9.07
CA ASN A 751 2.90 -29.94 10.24
C ASN A 751 3.06 -28.95 11.42
N GLY A 752 4.27 -28.45 11.62
CA GLY A 752 4.57 -27.40 12.60
C GLY A 752 3.87 -26.08 12.29
N ALA A 753 3.78 -25.69 11.02
CA ALA A 753 3.04 -24.51 10.60
C ALA A 753 1.53 -24.63 10.89
N GLU A 754 0.91 -25.78 10.59
CA GLU A 754 -0.49 -26.03 10.94
C GLU A 754 -0.70 -26.01 12.46
N SER A 755 0.15 -26.71 13.20
CA SER A 755 0.09 -26.78 14.67
C SER A 755 0.28 -25.41 15.33
N SER A 756 1.13 -24.55 14.76
CA SER A 756 1.36 -23.16 15.20
C SER A 756 0.31 -22.16 14.67
N ARG A 757 -0.67 -22.62 13.88
CA ARG A 757 -1.69 -21.78 13.20
C ARG A 757 -1.08 -20.70 12.29
N VAL A 758 0.07 -21.00 11.70
CA VAL A 758 0.71 -20.14 10.69
C VAL A 758 0.08 -20.44 9.34
N HIS A 759 -0.56 -19.43 8.74
CA HIS A 759 -1.07 -19.56 7.39
C HIS A 759 0.07 -19.41 6.37
N LEU A 760 0.56 -20.54 5.87
CA LEU A 760 1.56 -20.58 4.80
C LEU A 760 0.92 -20.21 3.45
N PRO A 761 1.38 -19.14 2.78
CA PRO A 761 0.96 -18.83 1.42
C PRO A 761 1.33 -19.98 0.47
N ALA A 762 0.45 -20.29 -0.50
CA ALA A 762 0.74 -21.30 -1.52
C ALA A 762 2.06 -21.02 -2.27
N SER A 763 2.39 -19.74 -2.47
CA SER A 763 3.64 -19.30 -3.11
C SER A 763 4.91 -19.77 -2.40
N THR A 764 4.88 -19.99 -1.08
CA THR A 764 6.05 -20.49 -0.34
C THR A 764 6.34 -21.94 -0.67
N ILE A 765 5.29 -22.77 -0.75
CA ILE A 765 5.39 -24.17 -1.16
C ILE A 765 5.76 -24.26 -2.64
N ASP A 766 5.14 -23.44 -3.49
CA ASP A 766 5.47 -23.38 -4.92
C ASP A 766 6.95 -22.97 -5.15
N THR A 767 7.50 -22.08 -4.29
CA THR A 767 8.92 -21.72 -4.32
C THR A 767 9.82 -22.90 -3.95
N PHE A 768 9.48 -23.65 -2.90
CA PHE A 768 10.19 -24.88 -2.51
C PHE A 768 10.22 -25.90 -3.67
N VAL A 769 9.06 -26.14 -4.27
CA VAL A 769 8.92 -27.06 -5.40
C VAL A 769 9.73 -26.58 -6.61
N GLY A 770 9.66 -25.29 -6.94
CA GLY A 770 10.45 -24.70 -8.02
C GLY A 770 11.96 -24.77 -7.77
N LEU A 771 12.41 -24.62 -6.52
CA LEU A 771 13.80 -24.78 -6.13
C LEU A 771 14.27 -26.24 -6.26
N LEU A 772 13.46 -27.21 -5.83
CA LEU A 772 13.76 -28.63 -6.01
C LEU A 772 13.83 -29.01 -7.49
N ALA A 773 12.90 -28.52 -8.32
CA ALA A 773 12.90 -28.77 -9.75
C ALA A 773 14.19 -28.26 -10.43
N LYS A 774 14.70 -27.10 -10.02
CA LYS A 774 15.98 -26.56 -10.51
C LYS A 774 17.20 -27.43 -10.15
N ARG A 775 17.10 -28.31 -9.15
CA ARG A 775 18.18 -29.24 -8.77
C ARG A 775 18.20 -30.51 -9.62
N GLY A 776 17.19 -30.72 -10.47
CA GLY A 776 17.12 -31.81 -11.44
C GLY A 776 16.05 -32.85 -11.13
N ASP A 777 15.60 -33.54 -12.17
CA ASP A 777 14.49 -34.50 -12.10
C ASP A 777 14.76 -35.67 -11.13
N THR A 778 16.01 -36.12 -11.04
CA THR A 778 16.42 -37.19 -10.11
C THR A 778 16.25 -36.78 -8.64
N ALA A 779 16.47 -35.51 -8.31
CA ALA A 779 16.29 -35.01 -6.96
C ALA A 779 14.80 -34.98 -6.57
N VAL A 780 13.94 -34.50 -7.49
CA VAL A 780 12.50 -34.44 -7.27
C VAL A 780 11.91 -35.84 -7.10
N THR A 781 12.25 -36.77 -7.99
CA THR A 781 11.73 -38.16 -7.93
C THR A 781 12.10 -38.86 -6.62
N ALA A 782 13.32 -38.68 -6.11
CA ALA A 782 13.74 -39.25 -4.84
C ALA A 782 13.00 -38.65 -3.63
N VAL A 783 12.79 -37.33 -3.59
CA VAL A 783 11.99 -36.68 -2.54
C VAL A 783 10.53 -37.14 -2.59
N VAL A 784 9.95 -37.24 -3.78
CA VAL A 784 8.57 -37.74 -3.96
C VAL A 784 8.44 -39.18 -3.47
N SER A 785 9.37 -40.07 -3.85
CA SER A 785 9.37 -41.45 -3.35
C SER A 785 9.50 -41.52 -1.82
N ALA A 786 10.38 -40.71 -1.23
CA ALA A 786 10.54 -40.66 0.23
C ALA A 786 9.30 -40.11 0.94
N LEU A 787 8.58 -39.15 0.34
CA LEU A 787 7.30 -38.64 0.87
C LEU A 787 6.20 -39.69 0.78
N PHE A 788 6.16 -40.50 -0.28
CA PHE A 788 5.25 -41.65 -0.36
C PHE A 788 5.57 -42.71 0.69
N ASP A 789 6.85 -43.02 0.93
CA ASP A 789 7.26 -43.94 1.99
C ASP A 789 6.82 -43.44 3.39
N LEU A 790 7.01 -42.14 3.67
CA LEU A 790 6.56 -41.52 4.91
C LEU A 790 5.04 -41.51 5.06
N ALA A 791 4.32 -41.20 3.97
CA ALA A 791 2.87 -41.20 3.96
C ALA A 791 2.30 -42.61 4.15
N GLY A 792 2.90 -43.62 3.51
CA GLY A 792 2.52 -45.03 3.69
C GLY A 792 2.72 -45.49 5.13
N ALA A 793 3.90 -45.21 5.71
CA ALA A 793 4.19 -45.57 7.10
C ALA A 793 3.21 -44.93 8.09
N ALA A 794 2.87 -43.65 7.91
CA ALA A 794 1.91 -42.95 8.76
C ALA A 794 0.45 -43.39 8.53
N ALA A 795 0.11 -43.87 7.33
CA ALA A 795 -1.21 -44.42 7.03
C ALA A 795 -1.42 -45.84 7.61
N ASP A 796 -0.33 -46.60 7.79
CA ASP A 796 -0.32 -47.93 8.41
C ASP A 796 -0.31 -47.87 9.96
N GLU A 797 -0.07 -46.70 10.56
CA GLU A 797 -0.10 -46.54 12.01
C GLU A 797 -1.53 -46.70 12.59
N PRO A 798 -1.67 -47.28 13.80
CA PRO A 798 -2.97 -47.55 14.39
C PRO A 798 -3.78 -46.26 14.60
N ALA A 799 -5.08 -46.32 14.30
CA ALA A 799 -6.01 -45.18 14.30
C ALA A 799 -6.11 -44.40 15.62
N ASP A 800 -5.57 -44.94 16.72
CA ASP A 800 -5.51 -44.30 18.04
C ASP A 800 -4.39 -43.24 18.15
N GLN A 801 -3.57 -43.02 17.11
CA GLN A 801 -2.53 -41.99 17.05
C GLN A 801 -2.98 -40.78 16.21
N PRO A 802 -3.64 -39.77 16.81
CA PRO A 802 -4.17 -38.61 16.09
C PRO A 802 -3.08 -37.69 15.51
N GLU A 803 -1.83 -37.81 15.96
CA GLU A 803 -0.71 -36.97 15.50
C GLU A 803 -0.22 -37.39 14.10
N ALA A 804 -0.17 -38.71 13.83
CA ALA A 804 0.28 -39.26 12.56
C ALA A 804 -0.68 -38.92 11.42
N SER A 805 -1.98 -39.07 11.67
CA SER A 805 -3.05 -38.73 10.73
C SER A 805 -3.19 -37.21 10.51
N ALA A 806 -2.95 -36.40 11.54
CA ALA A 806 -2.88 -34.94 11.40
C ALA A 806 -1.68 -34.53 10.53
N GLY A 807 -0.51 -35.15 10.73
CA GLY A 807 0.68 -34.92 9.89
C GLY A 807 0.48 -35.34 8.43
N LEU A 808 -0.23 -36.45 8.19
CA LEU A 808 -0.58 -36.89 6.84
C LEU A 808 -1.47 -35.87 6.11
N ARG A 809 -2.51 -35.37 6.81
CA ARG A 809 -3.47 -34.38 6.29
C ARG A 809 -2.83 -33.02 6.05
N GLY A 810 -2.00 -32.58 6.97
CA GLY A 810 -1.45 -31.25 7.05
C GLY A 810 -0.18 -31.00 6.26
N ALA A 811 0.59 -32.06 6.01
CA ALA A 811 1.96 -31.92 5.52
C ALA A 811 2.27 -32.80 4.30
N ALA A 812 2.15 -34.12 4.43
CA ALA A 812 2.65 -35.06 3.41
C ALA A 812 1.82 -35.03 2.11
N LEU A 813 0.49 -35.17 2.21
CA LEU A 813 -0.39 -35.21 1.04
C LEU A 813 -0.43 -33.89 0.25
N PRO A 814 -0.54 -32.70 0.90
CA PRO A 814 -0.50 -31.43 0.18
C PRO A 814 0.82 -31.19 -0.55
N LEU A 815 1.95 -31.59 0.06
CA LEU A 815 3.27 -31.44 -0.55
C LEU A 815 3.46 -32.38 -1.75
N LEU A 816 3.00 -33.63 -1.64
CA LEU A 816 2.99 -34.59 -2.76
C LEU A 816 2.16 -34.07 -3.93
N HIS A 817 0.95 -33.57 -3.69
CA HIS A 817 0.08 -32.99 -4.71
C HIS A 817 0.79 -31.83 -5.43
N ARG A 818 1.39 -30.91 -4.67
CA ARG A 818 2.12 -29.76 -5.24
C ARG A 818 3.33 -30.16 -6.07
N LEU A 819 4.12 -31.13 -5.59
CA LEU A 819 5.28 -31.65 -6.33
C LEU A 819 4.86 -32.35 -7.62
N LEU A 820 3.82 -33.18 -7.60
CA LEU A 820 3.33 -33.89 -8.78
C LEU A 820 2.69 -32.93 -9.80
N VAL A 821 1.94 -31.93 -9.34
CA VAL A 821 1.36 -30.90 -10.22
C VAL A 821 2.46 -30.10 -10.93
N ALA A 822 3.47 -29.63 -10.21
CA ALA A 822 4.48 -28.74 -10.76
C ALA A 822 5.64 -29.44 -11.49
N CYS A 823 5.92 -30.71 -11.19
CA CYS A 823 7.06 -31.46 -11.74
C CYS A 823 6.60 -32.70 -12.53
N PRO A 824 6.39 -32.58 -13.85
CA PRO A 824 5.94 -33.71 -14.69
C PRO A 824 6.87 -34.93 -14.63
N ALA A 825 8.18 -34.74 -14.47
CA ALA A 825 9.16 -35.82 -14.38
C ALA A 825 8.96 -36.75 -13.16
N ALA A 826 8.28 -36.29 -12.11
CA ALA A 826 7.93 -37.10 -10.96
C ALA A 826 6.70 -38.01 -11.20
N ARG A 827 5.93 -37.77 -12.26
CA ARG A 827 4.76 -38.57 -12.63
C ARG A 827 5.24 -39.81 -13.38
N THR A 828 5.55 -40.85 -12.64
CA THR A 828 5.99 -42.16 -13.14
C THR A 828 4.94 -43.24 -12.87
N ALA A 829 5.09 -44.42 -13.48
CA ALA A 829 4.26 -45.58 -13.16
C ALA A 829 4.41 -45.99 -11.67
N ALA A 830 5.63 -45.92 -11.12
CA ALA A 830 5.90 -46.24 -9.72
C ALA A 830 5.17 -45.30 -8.74
N THR A 831 5.15 -43.99 -9.03
CA THR A 831 4.42 -43.01 -8.21
C THR A 831 2.90 -43.15 -8.33
N ALA A 832 2.39 -43.60 -9.48
CA ALA A 832 0.97 -43.92 -9.64
C ALA A 832 0.58 -45.11 -8.75
N GLU A 833 1.36 -46.20 -8.81
CA GLU A 833 1.13 -47.36 -7.96
C GLU A 833 1.20 -47.01 -6.45
N GLN A 834 2.15 -46.15 -6.06
CA GLN A 834 2.24 -45.66 -4.68
C GLN A 834 1.03 -44.81 -4.27
N ALA A 835 0.52 -43.93 -5.14
CA ALA A 835 -0.68 -43.14 -4.89
C ALA A 835 -1.93 -44.01 -4.72
N GLU A 836 -2.08 -45.04 -5.57
CA GLU A 836 -3.17 -46.00 -5.49
C GLU A 836 -3.14 -46.81 -4.18
N ARG A 837 -1.95 -47.33 -3.81
CA ARG A 837 -1.75 -48.05 -2.55
C ARG A 837 -2.08 -47.16 -1.34
N LEU A 838 -1.59 -45.91 -1.34
CA LEU A 838 -1.87 -44.96 -0.26
C LEU A 838 -3.36 -44.65 -0.13
N LEU A 839 -4.07 -44.45 -1.25
CA LEU A 839 -5.52 -44.26 -1.25
C LEU A 839 -6.24 -45.48 -0.64
N ALA A 840 -5.84 -46.70 -1.01
CA ALA A 840 -6.42 -47.92 -0.45
C ALA A 840 -6.19 -48.05 1.05
N THR A 841 -4.98 -47.75 1.53
CA THR A 841 -4.63 -47.76 2.96
C THR A 841 -5.45 -46.72 3.74
N VAL A 842 -5.51 -45.48 3.26
CA VAL A 842 -6.30 -44.40 3.89
C VAL A 842 -7.80 -44.74 3.87
N ALA A 843 -8.30 -45.33 2.79
CA ALA A 843 -9.69 -45.78 2.67
C ALA A 843 -10.04 -46.87 3.69
N ALA A 844 -9.13 -47.82 3.93
CA ALA A 844 -9.32 -48.86 4.93
C ALA A 844 -9.36 -48.30 6.36
N ALA A 845 -8.58 -47.25 6.64
CA ALA A 845 -8.51 -46.58 7.95
C ALA A 845 -9.61 -45.51 8.18
N ALA A 846 -10.29 -45.06 7.13
CA ALA A 846 -11.33 -44.01 7.17
C ALA A 846 -12.55 -44.25 8.12
N PRO A 847 -12.97 -45.48 8.47
CA PRO A 847 -14.10 -45.71 9.38
C PRO A 847 -13.89 -45.28 10.83
N SER A 848 -12.65 -45.16 11.28
CA SER A 848 -12.32 -44.94 12.69
C SER A 848 -11.82 -43.52 12.98
N HIS A 849 -11.73 -42.62 11.99
CA HIS A 849 -10.99 -41.36 12.12
C HIS A 849 -11.83 -40.08 11.92
N PRO A 850 -11.81 -39.11 12.86
CA PRO A 850 -12.61 -37.87 12.77
C PRO A 850 -12.18 -36.91 11.64
N GLY A 851 -10.97 -37.08 11.09
CA GLY A 851 -10.44 -36.32 9.96
C GLY A 851 -10.50 -37.05 8.60
N ALA A 852 -11.16 -38.20 8.51
CA ALA A 852 -11.15 -39.07 7.33
C ALA A 852 -11.58 -38.39 6.01
N PRO A 853 -12.61 -37.50 5.96
CA PRO A 853 -13.03 -36.89 4.70
C PRO A 853 -11.94 -36.08 4.00
N ALA A 854 -11.18 -35.28 4.77
CA ALA A 854 -10.12 -34.43 4.21
C ALA A 854 -8.93 -35.26 3.72
N LEU A 855 -8.57 -36.32 4.44
CA LEU A 855 -7.51 -37.27 4.07
C LEU A 855 -7.85 -37.99 2.75
N LEU A 856 -9.11 -38.45 2.62
CA LEU A 856 -9.59 -39.10 1.41
C LEU A 856 -9.60 -38.16 0.21
N GLN A 857 -10.06 -36.91 0.38
CA GLN A 857 -10.03 -35.92 -0.70
C GLN A 857 -8.60 -35.66 -1.19
N ALA A 858 -7.64 -35.51 -0.27
CA ALA A 858 -6.24 -35.26 -0.64
C ALA A 858 -5.58 -36.47 -1.30
N ALA A 859 -5.85 -37.70 -0.82
CA ALA A 859 -5.36 -38.92 -1.46
C ALA A 859 -5.95 -39.13 -2.87
N LEU A 860 -7.22 -38.78 -3.08
CA LEU A 860 -7.86 -38.79 -4.40
C LEU A 860 -7.21 -37.78 -5.37
N CYS A 861 -6.76 -36.61 -4.90
CA CYS A 861 -5.99 -35.68 -5.72
C CYS A 861 -4.67 -36.29 -6.24
N LEU A 862 -3.97 -37.07 -5.41
CA LEU A 862 -2.71 -37.72 -5.84
C LEU A 862 -2.94 -38.75 -6.95
N VAL A 863 -4.06 -39.46 -6.91
CA VAL A 863 -4.47 -40.36 -7.98
C VAL A 863 -4.76 -39.56 -9.25
N GLU A 864 -5.51 -38.46 -9.17
CA GLU A 864 -5.73 -37.56 -10.32
C GLU A 864 -4.42 -37.06 -10.95
N ASP A 865 -3.46 -36.61 -10.13
CA ASP A 865 -2.19 -36.05 -10.62
C ASP A 865 -1.30 -37.09 -11.33
N THR A 866 -1.43 -38.37 -10.95
CA THR A 866 -0.62 -39.46 -11.48
C THR A 866 -1.30 -40.24 -12.60
N CYS A 867 -2.60 -40.00 -12.88
CA CYS A 867 -3.36 -40.72 -13.92
C CYS A 867 -2.76 -40.66 -15.33
N HIS A 868 -2.00 -39.61 -15.66
CA HIS A 868 -1.41 -39.41 -17.00
C HIS A 868 0.04 -39.92 -17.14
N SER A 869 0.61 -40.55 -16.11
CA SER A 869 2.03 -40.98 -16.10
C SER A 869 2.31 -42.28 -16.86
N ARG A 870 1.29 -43.00 -17.33
CA ARG A 870 1.44 -44.29 -18.01
C ARG A 870 1.75 -44.07 -19.50
N PRO A 871 2.96 -44.38 -19.98
CA PRO A 871 3.23 -44.34 -21.41
C PRO A 871 2.51 -45.50 -22.08
N GLY A 872 1.64 -45.18 -23.05
CA GLY A 872 0.97 -46.17 -23.86
C GLY A 872 1.97 -46.96 -24.70
N ALA A 873 2.32 -48.16 -24.25
CA ALA A 873 2.69 -49.33 -25.07
C ALA A 873 3.28 -50.44 -24.19
N GLY A 874 2.51 -51.51 -23.96
CA GLY A 874 3.05 -52.84 -23.70
C GLY A 874 2.76 -53.47 -22.35
N ASP A 875 1.49 -53.76 -22.04
CA ASP A 875 0.97 -55.10 -21.71
C ASP A 875 -0.45 -54.97 -21.15
N ALA A 876 -1.46 -55.27 -21.97
CA ALA A 876 -2.88 -55.06 -21.66
C ALA A 876 -3.43 -55.91 -20.49
N VAL A 877 -2.63 -56.81 -19.91
CA VAL A 877 -3.07 -57.77 -18.88
C VAL A 877 -2.83 -57.24 -17.46
N ASP A 878 -1.74 -56.48 -17.23
CA ASP A 878 -1.46 -55.88 -15.92
C ASP A 878 -2.30 -54.59 -15.69
N ASP A 879 -2.60 -53.86 -16.78
CA ASP A 879 -3.49 -52.68 -16.76
C ASP A 879 -4.91 -53.01 -16.25
N ASP A 880 -5.44 -54.21 -16.54
CA ASP A 880 -6.78 -54.64 -16.14
C ASP A 880 -6.88 -54.95 -14.63
N ALA A 881 -5.86 -55.57 -14.04
CA ALA A 881 -5.83 -55.93 -12.62
C ALA A 881 -5.55 -54.72 -11.70
N GLU A 882 -4.80 -53.73 -12.20
CA GLU A 882 -4.53 -52.47 -11.52
C GLU A 882 -5.74 -51.52 -11.61
N ALA A 883 -6.35 -51.38 -12.80
CA ALA A 883 -7.61 -50.65 -12.95
C ALA A 883 -8.72 -51.24 -12.07
N GLN A 884 -8.84 -52.58 -11.97
CA GLN A 884 -9.78 -53.23 -11.05
C GLN A 884 -9.58 -52.83 -9.59
N ARG A 885 -8.34 -52.61 -9.13
CA ARG A 885 -8.04 -52.17 -7.76
C ARG A 885 -8.46 -50.73 -7.50
N VAL A 886 -8.15 -49.81 -8.42
CA VAL A 886 -8.56 -48.39 -8.31
C VAL A 886 -10.08 -48.26 -8.31
N TRP A 887 -10.75 -48.86 -9.29
CA TRP A 887 -12.20 -48.82 -9.41
C TRP A 887 -12.89 -49.52 -8.23
N GLY A 888 -12.33 -50.63 -7.72
CA GLY A 888 -12.79 -51.28 -6.50
C GLY A 888 -12.71 -50.37 -5.28
N THR A 889 -11.61 -49.64 -5.11
CA THR A 889 -11.39 -48.70 -4.01
C THR A 889 -12.33 -47.49 -4.10
N LEU A 890 -12.49 -46.90 -5.28
CA LEU A 890 -13.45 -45.81 -5.53
C LEU A 890 -14.89 -46.27 -5.23
N THR A 891 -15.25 -47.50 -5.61
CA THR A 891 -16.59 -48.07 -5.37
C THR A 891 -16.88 -48.20 -3.88
N ALA A 892 -15.94 -48.76 -3.13
CA ALA A 892 -16.06 -48.90 -1.68
C ALA A 892 -16.15 -47.53 -0.98
N LEU A 893 -15.35 -46.54 -1.41
CA LEU A 893 -15.38 -45.18 -0.87
C LEU A 893 -16.70 -44.46 -1.14
N ALA A 894 -17.23 -44.58 -2.36
CA ALA A 894 -18.49 -43.96 -2.72
C ALA A 894 -19.67 -44.57 -1.93
N GLN A 895 -19.71 -45.90 -1.80
CA GLN A 895 -20.69 -46.58 -0.94
C GLN A 895 -20.59 -46.09 0.50
N GLY A 896 -19.39 -46.07 1.08
CA GLY A 896 -19.17 -45.61 2.45
C GLY A 896 -19.52 -44.15 2.68
N ALA A 897 -19.27 -43.26 1.70
CA ALA A 897 -19.66 -41.85 1.75
C ALA A 897 -21.19 -41.67 1.66
N CYS A 898 -21.86 -42.47 0.82
CA CYS A 898 -23.32 -42.48 0.71
C CYS A 898 -24.00 -42.97 1.99
N GLU A 899 -23.47 -44.03 2.62
CA GLU A 899 -24.01 -44.62 3.86
C GLU A 899 -23.88 -43.71 5.09
N ARG A 900 -22.81 -42.90 5.16
CA ARG A 900 -22.55 -41.96 6.28
C ARG A 900 -23.37 -40.68 6.21
N GLY A 901 -24.11 -40.48 5.13
CA GLY A 901 -25.18 -39.50 5.03
C GLY A 901 -24.83 -38.29 4.16
N ALA A 902 -25.72 -38.01 3.20
CA ALA A 902 -25.73 -36.82 2.36
C ALA A 902 -25.98 -35.51 3.13
N GLU A 903 -26.15 -35.52 4.45
CA GLU A 903 -26.35 -34.30 5.24
C GLU A 903 -25.03 -33.68 5.72
N GLU A 904 -23.95 -34.45 5.84
CA GLU A 904 -22.64 -33.95 6.26
C GLU A 904 -21.84 -33.42 5.06
N GLU A 905 -21.61 -32.10 5.02
CA GLU A 905 -21.00 -31.40 3.89
C GLU A 905 -19.61 -31.94 3.51
N ALA A 906 -18.86 -32.44 4.50
CA ALA A 906 -17.54 -33.03 4.31
C ALA A 906 -17.57 -34.35 3.50
N TRP A 907 -18.52 -35.26 3.77
CA TRP A 907 -18.64 -36.53 3.02
C TRP A 907 -19.27 -36.33 1.63
N ARG A 908 -20.13 -35.31 1.46
CA ARG A 908 -20.57 -34.86 0.13
C ARG A 908 -19.40 -34.39 -0.73
N ALA A 909 -18.47 -33.64 -0.15
CA ALA A 909 -17.26 -33.20 -0.86
C ALA A 909 -16.34 -34.38 -1.22
N VAL A 910 -16.22 -35.41 -0.36
CA VAL A 910 -15.54 -36.68 -0.70
C VAL A 910 -16.20 -37.34 -1.91
N LEU A 911 -17.53 -37.51 -1.87
CA LEU A 911 -18.28 -38.14 -2.96
C LEU A 911 -18.13 -37.38 -4.29
N GLY A 912 -18.18 -36.04 -4.24
CA GLY A 912 -17.93 -35.19 -5.40
C GLY A 912 -16.51 -35.37 -5.96
N ARG A 913 -15.50 -35.48 -5.09
CA ARG A 913 -14.12 -35.73 -5.50
C ARG A 913 -13.92 -37.14 -6.07
N VAL A 914 -14.52 -38.16 -5.46
CA VAL A 914 -14.52 -39.55 -5.97
C VAL A 914 -15.08 -39.58 -7.41
N CYS A 915 -16.16 -38.85 -7.67
CA CYS A 915 -16.72 -38.73 -9.03
C CYS A 915 -15.77 -38.02 -10.00
N ALA A 916 -15.08 -36.96 -9.56
CA ALA A 916 -14.09 -36.25 -10.37
C ALA A 916 -12.88 -37.15 -10.71
N THR A 917 -12.32 -37.84 -9.70
CA THR A 917 -11.22 -38.78 -9.87
C THR A 917 -11.62 -39.93 -10.79
N ALA A 918 -12.82 -40.50 -10.62
CA ALA A 918 -13.35 -41.53 -11.52
C ALA A 918 -13.43 -41.04 -12.96
N HIS A 919 -13.82 -39.78 -13.18
CA HIS A 919 -13.85 -39.18 -14.51
C HIS A 919 -12.45 -39.03 -15.12
N VAL A 920 -11.47 -38.57 -14.34
CA VAL A 920 -10.07 -38.43 -14.79
C VAL A 920 -9.45 -39.80 -15.12
N VAL A 921 -9.65 -40.79 -14.25
CA VAL A 921 -9.20 -42.19 -14.47
C VAL A 921 -9.86 -42.77 -15.73
N PHE A 922 -11.16 -42.51 -15.93
CA PHE A 922 -11.88 -42.96 -17.13
C PHE A 922 -11.33 -42.33 -18.41
N LEU A 923 -11.02 -41.02 -18.39
CA LEU A 923 -10.45 -40.32 -19.53
C LEU A 923 -9.01 -40.76 -19.84
N ALA A 924 -8.20 -41.03 -18.81
CA ALA A 924 -6.84 -41.56 -18.99
C ALA A 924 -6.83 -43.00 -19.52
N GLY A 925 -7.83 -43.82 -19.15
CA GLY A 925 -7.95 -45.24 -19.51
C GLY A 925 -8.78 -45.55 -20.77
N ALA A 926 -9.15 -44.56 -21.59
CA ALA A 926 -10.05 -44.70 -22.74
C ALA A 926 -9.53 -45.64 -23.88
N ALA A 927 -8.34 -46.20 -23.73
CA ALA A 927 -7.80 -47.24 -24.62
C ALA A 927 -8.29 -48.68 -24.29
N VAL A 928 -8.95 -48.90 -23.14
CA VAL A 928 -9.39 -50.25 -22.71
C VAL A 928 -10.90 -50.44 -22.92
N PRO A 929 -11.33 -51.30 -23.87
CA PRO A 929 -12.74 -51.56 -24.14
C PRO A 929 -13.48 -52.07 -22.89
N ILE A 930 -14.70 -51.60 -22.65
CA ILE A 930 -15.59 -52.13 -21.60
C ILE A 930 -16.04 -53.53 -22.03
N ALA A 931 -15.36 -54.56 -21.53
CA ALA A 931 -15.67 -55.95 -21.82
C ALA A 931 -16.41 -56.60 -20.64
N ALA A 932 -17.68 -56.95 -20.86
CA ALA A 932 -18.53 -57.84 -20.06
C ALA A 932 -19.12 -57.29 -18.73
N GLU A 933 -20.18 -57.97 -18.28
CA GLU A 933 -21.02 -57.71 -17.08
C GLU A 933 -20.26 -57.64 -15.74
N HIS A 934 -18.95 -57.92 -15.74
CA HIS A 934 -18.09 -57.96 -14.56
C HIS A 934 -17.10 -56.78 -14.50
N ASP A 935 -17.22 -55.82 -15.42
CA ASP A 935 -16.38 -54.62 -15.44
C ASP A 935 -16.56 -53.81 -14.15
N PRO A 936 -15.47 -53.52 -13.39
CA PRO A 936 -15.53 -52.78 -12.14
C PRO A 936 -16.09 -51.36 -12.31
N ARG A 937 -15.99 -50.76 -13.51
CA ARG A 937 -16.61 -49.47 -13.86
C ARG A 937 -18.14 -49.54 -13.83
N VAL A 938 -18.71 -50.65 -14.31
CA VAL A 938 -20.16 -50.90 -14.32
C VAL A 938 -20.68 -51.09 -12.89
N ARG A 939 -19.91 -51.80 -12.04
CA ARG A 939 -20.23 -51.94 -10.61
C ARG A 939 -20.13 -50.62 -9.85
N PHE A 940 -19.13 -49.79 -10.11
CA PHE A 940 -18.99 -48.46 -9.50
C PHE A 940 -20.25 -47.62 -9.73
N VAL A 941 -20.68 -47.48 -10.99
CA VAL A 941 -21.89 -46.71 -11.36
C VAL A 941 -23.15 -47.30 -10.72
N GLY A 942 -23.33 -48.62 -10.80
CA GLY A 942 -24.52 -49.29 -10.27
C GLY A 942 -24.66 -49.20 -8.75
N THR A 943 -23.56 -49.13 -7.99
CA THR A 943 -23.63 -49.14 -6.52
C THR A 943 -23.66 -47.75 -5.88
N CYS A 944 -23.25 -46.69 -6.59
CA CYS A 944 -23.31 -45.31 -6.08
C CYS A 944 -24.72 -44.69 -6.15
N SER A 945 -25.74 -45.43 -6.59
CA SER A 945 -27.07 -44.88 -6.94
C SER A 945 -27.01 -43.70 -7.93
N LEU A 946 -25.87 -43.53 -8.62
CA LEU A 946 -25.80 -42.71 -9.81
C LEU A 946 -26.70 -43.42 -10.82
N PRO A 947 -27.70 -42.72 -11.41
CA PRO A 947 -28.72 -43.35 -12.24
C PRO A 947 -27.98 -44.17 -13.30
N HIS A 948 -28.11 -45.49 -13.23
CA HIS A 948 -27.45 -46.41 -14.14
C HIS A 948 -27.79 -45.99 -15.57
N PRO A 949 -26.85 -45.39 -16.31
CA PRO A 949 -27.13 -45.03 -17.66
C PRO A 949 -26.60 -46.17 -18.52
N SER A 950 -27.47 -46.75 -19.35
CA SER A 950 -26.97 -47.50 -20.50
C SER A 950 -25.93 -46.65 -21.26
N ILE A 951 -25.10 -47.25 -22.10
CA ILE A 951 -24.06 -46.56 -22.91
C ILE A 951 -24.60 -45.29 -23.61
N GLU A 952 -25.90 -45.25 -23.92
CA GLU A 952 -26.61 -44.10 -24.52
C GLU A 952 -26.81 -42.91 -23.57
N GLU A 953 -26.92 -43.12 -22.26
CA GLU A 953 -27.16 -42.06 -21.27
C GLU A 953 -25.85 -41.54 -20.63
N SER A 954 -24.73 -42.26 -20.73
CA SER A 954 -23.39 -41.71 -20.47
C SER A 954 -23.02 -40.66 -21.54
N ALA A 955 -23.47 -40.87 -22.78
CA ALA A 955 -23.44 -39.85 -23.82
C ALA A 955 -24.40 -38.68 -23.51
N ALA A 956 -25.52 -38.93 -22.82
CA ALA A 956 -26.44 -37.89 -22.36
C ALA A 956 -25.88 -37.08 -21.17
N LEU A 957 -25.13 -37.68 -20.24
CA LEU A 957 -24.44 -36.98 -19.14
C LEU A 957 -23.31 -36.09 -19.69
N LEU A 958 -22.52 -36.62 -20.64
CA LEU A 958 -21.54 -35.84 -21.40
C LEU A 958 -22.22 -34.70 -22.19
N GLN A 959 -23.38 -34.97 -22.82
CA GLN A 959 -24.20 -33.95 -23.49
C GLN A 959 -24.74 -32.90 -22.52
N THR A 960 -25.17 -33.29 -21.31
CA THR A 960 -25.75 -32.38 -20.30
C THR A 960 -24.67 -31.46 -19.73
N VAL A 961 -23.47 -31.99 -19.50
CA VAL A 961 -22.28 -31.23 -19.11
C VAL A 961 -21.79 -30.29 -20.22
N LEU A 962 -21.88 -30.71 -21.49
CA LEU A 962 -21.55 -29.90 -22.66
C LEU A 962 -22.64 -28.85 -23.01
N HIS A 963 -23.88 -29.02 -22.54
CA HIS A 963 -25.00 -28.09 -22.77
C HIS A 963 -25.10 -26.96 -21.74
N HIS A 964 -24.41 -27.07 -20.59
CA HIS A 964 -24.40 -26.02 -19.56
C HIS A 964 -23.09 -25.23 -19.56
N ASP A 965 -23.17 -23.95 -19.93
CA ASP A 965 -22.02 -23.06 -20.11
C ASP A 965 -21.12 -22.91 -18.87
N SER A 966 -21.70 -22.96 -17.66
CA SER A 966 -20.95 -22.86 -16.40
C SER A 966 -20.18 -24.13 -16.05
N ALA A 967 -20.76 -25.31 -16.29
CA ALA A 967 -20.10 -26.60 -16.10
C ALA A 967 -19.02 -26.83 -17.16
N ARG A 968 -19.30 -26.44 -18.40
CA ARG A 968 -18.36 -26.42 -19.53
C ARG A 968 -17.20 -25.45 -19.28
N ALA A 969 -17.45 -24.27 -18.74
CA ALA A 969 -16.39 -23.32 -18.37
C ALA A 969 -15.54 -23.83 -17.19
N SER A 970 -16.13 -24.49 -16.19
CA SER A 970 -15.38 -25.07 -15.06
C SER A 970 -14.50 -26.24 -15.53
N LEU A 971 -15.05 -27.19 -16.30
CA LEU A 971 -14.27 -28.33 -16.81
C LEU A 971 -13.18 -27.94 -17.80
N ARG A 972 -13.43 -26.93 -18.64
CA ARG A 972 -12.43 -26.41 -19.60
C ARG A 972 -11.33 -25.61 -18.89
N ARG A 973 -11.66 -24.91 -17.79
CA ARG A 973 -10.69 -24.22 -16.93
C ARG A 973 -9.85 -25.20 -16.10
N ASP A 974 -10.46 -26.27 -15.61
CA ASP A 974 -9.83 -27.15 -14.62
C ASP A 974 -9.16 -28.40 -15.26
N TYR A 975 -9.59 -28.84 -16.47
CA TYR A 975 -9.12 -30.09 -17.12
C TYR A 975 -8.95 -29.98 -18.66
N GLY A 976 -8.80 -28.77 -19.21
CA GLY A 976 -8.85 -28.49 -20.65
C GLY A 976 -7.88 -29.31 -21.52
N ASP A 977 -6.64 -29.52 -21.07
CA ASP A 977 -5.60 -30.20 -21.84
C ASP A 977 -5.80 -31.72 -21.90
N ALA A 978 -6.21 -32.35 -20.79
CA ALA A 978 -6.54 -33.77 -20.75
C ALA A 978 -7.78 -34.10 -21.60
N TYR A 979 -8.76 -33.22 -21.58
CA TYR A 979 -9.96 -33.33 -22.42
C TYR A 979 -9.61 -33.22 -23.90
N ALA A 980 -8.72 -32.28 -24.28
CA ALA A 980 -8.24 -32.12 -25.65
C ALA A 980 -7.40 -33.32 -26.13
N ALA A 981 -6.56 -33.89 -25.28
CA ALA A 981 -5.76 -35.08 -25.59
C ALA A 981 -6.63 -36.33 -25.78
N ALA A 982 -7.61 -36.56 -24.90
CA ALA A 982 -8.58 -37.66 -25.04
C ALA A 982 -9.45 -37.50 -26.31
N LEU A 983 -9.86 -36.27 -26.65
CA LEU A 983 -10.53 -35.92 -27.91
C LEU A 983 -9.65 -36.20 -29.14
N HIS A 984 -8.34 -35.93 -29.05
CA HIS A 984 -7.41 -36.21 -30.13
C HIS A 984 -7.18 -37.72 -30.32
N HIS A 985 -7.21 -38.49 -29.22
CA HIS A 985 -7.07 -39.94 -29.24
C HIS A 985 -8.33 -40.64 -29.78
N LEU A 986 -9.53 -40.13 -29.44
CA LEU A 986 -10.82 -40.58 -29.95
C LEU A 986 -11.06 -40.20 -31.42
N THR A 987 -10.28 -39.27 -31.97
CA THR A 987 -10.35 -38.88 -33.39
C THR A 987 -9.42 -39.69 -34.30
N ASP A 988 -8.56 -40.55 -33.75
CA ASP A 988 -7.71 -41.46 -34.55
C ASP A 988 -8.56 -42.54 -35.26
N PRO A 989 -8.55 -42.61 -36.62
CA PRO A 989 -9.31 -43.56 -37.44
C PRO A 989 -9.16 -45.03 -37.02
N ALA A 990 -8.09 -45.43 -36.32
CA ALA A 990 -7.93 -46.78 -35.78
C ALA A 990 -8.99 -47.14 -34.71
N HIS A 991 -9.53 -46.15 -34.00
CA HIS A 991 -10.49 -46.32 -32.89
C HIS A 991 -11.95 -46.02 -33.28
N HIS A 992 -12.21 -45.52 -34.51
CA HIS A 992 -13.56 -45.24 -35.03
C HIS A 992 -14.41 -46.47 -35.33
N ALA A 993 -13.85 -47.68 -35.26
CA ALA A 993 -14.54 -48.91 -35.64
C ALA A 993 -15.60 -49.39 -34.62
N SER A 994 -15.60 -48.87 -33.38
CA SER A 994 -16.66 -49.16 -32.39
C SER A 994 -17.52 -47.92 -32.19
N GLY A 995 -18.75 -47.98 -32.72
CA GLY A 995 -19.61 -46.84 -32.99
C GLY A 995 -20.01 -45.93 -31.82
N ALA A 996 -20.49 -44.75 -32.25
CA ALA A 996 -21.11 -43.64 -31.51
C ALA A 996 -20.15 -42.56 -30.96
N VAL A 997 -19.57 -41.76 -31.85
CA VAL A 997 -19.16 -40.38 -31.50
C VAL A 997 -20.44 -39.52 -31.39
N PRO A 998 -20.76 -38.92 -30.25
CA PRO A 998 -21.97 -38.11 -30.10
C PRO A 998 -21.93 -36.84 -30.98
N LEU A 999 -23.04 -36.53 -31.66
CA LEU A 999 -23.20 -35.36 -32.54
C LEU A 999 -22.77 -34.01 -31.93
N SER A 1000 -22.83 -33.87 -30.61
CA SER A 1000 -22.37 -32.68 -29.87
C SER A 1000 -20.85 -32.50 -29.89
N LEU A 1001 -20.10 -33.61 -29.89
CA LEU A 1001 -18.64 -33.63 -29.99
C LEU A 1001 -18.19 -33.22 -31.40
N GLN A 1002 -18.96 -33.64 -32.40
CA GLN A 1002 -18.74 -33.29 -33.81
C GLN A 1002 -19.00 -31.80 -34.07
N ARG A 1003 -20.06 -31.23 -33.47
CA ARG A 1003 -20.32 -29.78 -33.50
C ARG A 1003 -19.23 -28.94 -32.84
N TYR A 1004 -18.68 -29.38 -31.71
CA TYR A 1004 -17.59 -28.67 -31.05
C TYR A 1004 -16.29 -28.71 -31.88
N LEU A 1005 -16.01 -29.82 -32.57
CA LEU A 1005 -14.88 -29.93 -33.52
C LEU A 1005 -15.05 -29.01 -34.74
N ASP A 1006 -16.29 -28.73 -35.15
CA ASP A 1006 -16.59 -27.78 -36.23
C ASP A 1006 -16.54 -26.31 -35.77
N GLU A 1007 -16.72 -26.03 -34.46
CA GLU A 1007 -16.61 -24.68 -33.87
C GLU A 1007 -15.16 -24.29 -33.50
N VAL A 1008 -14.25 -25.26 -33.37
CA VAL A 1008 -12.82 -25.03 -33.01
C VAL A 1008 -11.90 -24.98 -34.24
N LYS A 1009 -12.39 -25.36 -35.41
CA LYS A 1009 -11.75 -25.05 -36.71
C LYS A 1009 -12.10 -23.65 -37.16
#